data_AF-A0A1Q7QUM2-F1
#
_entry.id   AF-A0A1Q7QUM2-F1
#
_cell.length_a   1.000
_cell.length_b   1.000
_cell.length_c   1.000
_cell.angle_alpha   90.00
_cell.angle_beta   90.00
_cell.angle_gamma   90.00
#
_symmetry.space_group_name_H-M   'P 1'
#
loop_
_entity.id
_entity.type
_entity.pdbx_description
1 polymer ?
#
loop_
_entity_poly.entity_id
_entity_poly.type
_entity_poly.pdbx_seq_one_letter_code
_entity_poly.pdbx_strand_id
1 'polypeptide(L)'
;MSTIGDISYRTKWILSKRYIQAIIVIALMTLAIAVPFFTRAFAVTDVRNAGVFELDGNIVKDSTTPLPTDWGALFDASGNTQTLPSGGLDAHWVNDGPHSVTDLSTFTTGSKDTLDIANNGWQCTPSNNITPKDDILHSYSFAIVAPSGTPRAGDLLVYGGFERFANNGAGDLGLWLLQDPTVSCSSSKGAVSFTGAHVVGDLLVVAEFSTGGSVTTINMFQWVGISKATPLGVMNITNAGGADCTVAPSSANICARSNTAPISTLPWSTQDKTSGPNTLATAEFFELGIDLTGLFGSNAPCINRFIFDTRTSPSLTATLVDYAQGALVTCPTPAISTTVSPPIITLGGSAMDTATVTLTAGTVNGTVDFKVYGPFATNTPTCTGTPAASFLGVPVGPGPSPQTATSGSFTPSAPGYYFWTATYNPATPRNGNTISTPCGDANETLLVIATTISTTVSSSTITFGGSVTDTATVTLNPSTATVLGTVDFFVYGPVSSSTPTCSVLAQSFTGVSIGPGTGMATATSGSFTPSAPGYYFWTATYHPAGVANGSTKSTTCGDTGETLLVSSIPKITAFSFTNTPDNNDPTRGTGTVTYSVTIHNYGTSAVTLSGMLTVDGTASVTCPSGNPKTLSGSLPAGQDATFSLTCTYIGTSGQTVSATINAMFTDQNNVTGAVSGSPTTYTFTIQTT
;
A
#
# COMPACT_ATOMS: atom_id res chain seq x y z
N MET A 1 37.08 -29.87 -107.30
CA MET A 1 35.75 -29.33 -106.94
C MET A 1 34.74 -30.45 -107.02
N SER A 2 33.86 -30.55 -106.00
CA SER A 2 32.53 -31.21 -106.03
C SER A 2 32.52 -32.74 -106.26
N THR A 3 31.82 -33.59 -105.52
CA THR A 3 30.64 -33.45 -104.65
C THR A 3 30.60 -34.65 -103.69
N ILE A 4 30.60 -34.41 -102.37
CA ILE A 4 30.16 -35.41 -101.38
C ILE A 4 28.68 -35.14 -101.13
N GLY A 5 27.82 -36.00 -101.67
CA GLY A 5 26.38 -35.95 -101.47
C GLY A 5 25.78 -37.32 -101.69
N ASP A 6 25.68 -38.12 -100.62
CA ASP A 6 24.42 -38.73 -100.18
C ASP A 6 24.69 -39.71 -99.03
N ILE A 7 24.80 -39.16 -97.82
CA ILE A 7 24.55 -39.96 -96.62
C ILE A 7 23.03 -40.12 -96.53
N SER A 8 22.57 -41.33 -96.88
CA SER A 8 21.18 -41.78 -96.81
C SER A 8 20.44 -41.23 -95.59
N TYR A 9 19.19 -40.79 -95.79
CA TYR A 9 18.29 -40.33 -94.74
C TYR A 9 18.20 -41.31 -93.54
N ARG A 10 18.35 -42.62 -93.78
CA ARG A 10 18.41 -43.62 -92.71
C ARG A 10 19.62 -43.46 -91.80
N THR A 11 20.79 -43.17 -92.35
CA THR A 11 22.03 -43.01 -91.59
C THR A 11 21.98 -41.74 -90.74
N LYS A 12 21.45 -40.64 -91.29
CA LYS A 12 21.20 -39.40 -90.54
C LYS A 12 20.19 -39.60 -89.41
N TRP A 13 19.13 -40.39 -89.64
CA TRP A 13 18.10 -40.67 -88.63
C TRP A 13 18.62 -41.56 -87.49
N ILE A 14 19.46 -42.56 -87.79
CA ILE A 14 20.08 -43.43 -86.78
C ILE A 14 21.11 -42.66 -85.94
N LEU A 15 21.94 -41.83 -86.58
CA LEU A 15 22.87 -40.94 -85.86
C LEU A 15 22.11 -39.92 -85.00
N SER A 16 21.05 -39.29 -85.52
CA SER A 16 20.18 -38.39 -84.74
C SER A 16 19.57 -39.09 -83.53
N LYS A 17 19.04 -40.31 -83.67
CA LYS A 17 18.51 -41.09 -82.54
C LYS A 17 19.58 -41.38 -81.49
N ARG A 18 20.78 -41.76 -81.90
CA ARG A 18 21.89 -42.04 -80.97
C ARG A 18 22.42 -40.78 -80.29
N TYR A 19 22.45 -39.65 -80.98
CA TYR A 19 22.79 -38.35 -80.37
C TYR A 19 21.71 -37.89 -79.38
N ILE A 20 20.43 -38.02 -79.73
CA ILE A 20 19.32 -37.67 -78.82
C ILE A 20 19.31 -38.60 -77.59
N GLN A 21 19.52 -39.91 -77.77
CA GLN A 21 19.65 -40.84 -76.64
C GLN A 21 20.87 -40.54 -75.77
N ALA A 22 22.01 -40.21 -76.37
CA ALA A 22 23.20 -39.81 -75.61
C ALA A 22 22.99 -38.50 -74.86
N ILE A 23 22.33 -37.50 -75.46
CA ILE A 23 21.99 -36.23 -74.80
C ILE A 23 20.98 -36.46 -73.67
N ILE A 24 19.99 -37.34 -73.84
CA ILE A 24 19.02 -37.68 -72.79
C ILE A 24 19.72 -38.42 -71.63
N VAL A 25 20.62 -39.36 -71.93
CA VAL A 25 21.37 -40.08 -70.89
C VAL A 25 22.34 -39.14 -70.16
N ILE A 26 23.04 -38.26 -70.87
CA ILE A 26 23.90 -37.25 -70.25
C ILE A 26 23.06 -36.27 -69.44
N ALA A 27 21.92 -35.80 -69.95
CA ALA A 27 21.01 -34.91 -69.23
C ALA A 27 20.44 -35.57 -67.96
N LEU A 28 20.02 -36.84 -68.04
CA LEU A 28 19.53 -37.62 -66.89
C LEU A 28 20.64 -37.93 -65.90
N MET A 29 21.87 -38.21 -66.35
CA MET A 29 23.03 -38.41 -65.49
C MET A 29 23.45 -37.09 -64.83
N THR A 30 23.46 -35.96 -65.55
CA THR A 30 23.72 -34.65 -64.96
C THR A 30 22.61 -34.21 -64.02
N LEU A 31 21.34 -34.56 -64.28
CA LEU A 31 20.24 -34.30 -63.36
C LEU A 31 20.33 -35.20 -62.13
N ALA A 32 20.65 -36.49 -62.28
CA ALA A 32 20.88 -37.42 -61.16
C ALA A 32 22.12 -37.06 -60.32
N ILE A 33 23.15 -36.48 -60.93
CA ILE A 33 24.35 -35.96 -60.25
C ILE A 33 24.10 -34.56 -59.68
N ALA A 34 23.18 -33.75 -60.21
CA ALA A 34 22.86 -32.41 -59.71
C ALA A 34 21.72 -32.37 -58.66
N VAL A 35 20.86 -33.39 -58.60
CA VAL A 35 19.81 -33.52 -57.55
C VAL A 35 20.37 -33.54 -56.11
N PRO A 36 21.59 -34.02 -55.81
CA PRO A 36 22.24 -33.82 -54.52
C PRO A 36 22.84 -32.40 -54.31
N PHE A 37 23.04 -31.60 -55.37
CA PHE A 37 23.66 -30.27 -55.31
C PHE A 37 22.66 -29.11 -55.41
N PHE A 38 21.39 -29.36 -55.72
CA PHE A 38 20.35 -28.42 -55.32
C PHE A 38 20.29 -28.45 -53.80
N THR A 39 20.77 -27.37 -53.20
CA THR A 39 20.70 -27.05 -51.78
C THR A 39 19.32 -27.39 -51.25
N ARG A 40 19.17 -28.61 -50.72
CA ARG A 40 18.43 -28.75 -49.47
C ARG A 40 19.23 -27.86 -48.54
N ALA A 41 18.73 -26.66 -48.26
CA ALA A 41 19.02 -26.05 -46.98
C ALA A 41 18.82 -27.19 -45.98
N PHE A 42 19.89 -27.64 -45.34
CA PHE A 42 19.80 -28.65 -44.30
C PHE A 42 18.76 -28.08 -43.33
N ALA A 43 17.57 -28.68 -43.30
CA ALA A 43 16.58 -28.28 -42.33
C ALA A 43 17.21 -28.65 -41.00
N VAL A 44 17.69 -27.64 -40.27
CA VAL A 44 18.14 -27.78 -38.90
C VAL A 44 16.99 -28.45 -38.16
N THR A 45 17.25 -29.62 -37.59
CA THR A 45 16.25 -30.37 -36.84
C THR A 45 15.96 -29.61 -35.56
N ASP A 46 14.70 -29.25 -35.35
CA ASP A 46 14.22 -28.48 -34.21
C ASP A 46 12.77 -28.89 -33.91
N VAL A 47 12.29 -28.67 -32.69
CA VAL A 47 10.92 -28.93 -32.30
C VAL A 47 9.97 -28.14 -33.20
N ARG A 48 9.02 -28.84 -33.83
CA ARG A 48 8.10 -28.29 -34.86
C ARG A 48 8.76 -27.44 -35.95
N ASN A 49 10.03 -27.69 -36.27
CA ASN A 49 10.85 -26.86 -37.15
C ASN A 49 10.85 -25.38 -36.73
N ALA A 50 10.99 -25.10 -35.43
CA ALA A 50 10.98 -23.74 -34.92
C ALA A 50 12.11 -22.87 -35.47
N GLY A 51 13.24 -23.47 -35.88
CA GLY A 51 14.37 -22.77 -36.46
C GLY A 51 15.11 -21.90 -35.45
N VAL A 52 15.02 -22.25 -34.17
CA VAL A 52 15.58 -21.54 -33.03
C VAL A 52 16.76 -22.30 -32.43
N PHE A 53 16.72 -23.63 -32.43
CA PHE A 53 17.77 -24.46 -31.83
C PHE A 53 18.21 -25.59 -32.75
N GLU A 54 19.49 -25.98 -32.67
CA GLU A 54 20.07 -27.09 -33.43
C GLU A 54 19.95 -28.37 -32.60
N LEU A 55 18.90 -29.18 -32.82
CA LEU A 55 18.74 -30.50 -32.17
C LEU A 55 19.35 -31.59 -33.05
N ASP A 56 20.66 -31.55 -33.23
CA ASP A 56 21.39 -32.37 -34.19
C ASP A 56 22.31 -33.45 -33.61
N GLY A 57 22.35 -33.56 -32.28
CA GLY A 57 23.15 -34.51 -31.53
C GLY A 57 24.58 -34.04 -31.30
N ASN A 58 24.84 -32.73 -31.37
CA ASN A 58 26.13 -32.15 -31.07
C ASN A 58 25.99 -30.85 -30.22
N ILE A 59 27.09 -30.14 -29.96
CA ILE A 59 27.15 -28.96 -29.06
C ILE A 59 27.62 -27.69 -29.81
N VAL A 60 28.07 -27.88 -31.05
CA VAL A 60 28.67 -26.88 -31.89
C VAL A 60 27.57 -26.19 -32.67
N LYS A 61 27.48 -24.88 -32.46
CA LYS A 61 26.68 -24.03 -33.32
C LYS A 61 27.21 -24.03 -34.76
N ASP A 62 26.49 -24.68 -35.65
CA ASP A 62 26.80 -24.79 -37.08
C ASP A 62 26.35 -23.55 -37.86
N SER A 63 25.30 -22.87 -37.39
CA SER A 63 24.79 -21.64 -38.02
C SER A 63 25.74 -20.44 -37.87
N THR A 64 25.86 -19.65 -38.93
CA THR A 64 26.58 -18.37 -38.91
C THR A 64 25.71 -17.18 -38.48
N THR A 65 24.38 -17.36 -38.42
CA THR A 65 23.42 -16.36 -37.93
C THR A 65 23.16 -16.53 -36.44
N PRO A 66 22.54 -15.56 -35.73
CA PRO A 66 22.23 -15.71 -34.30
C PRO A 66 21.40 -16.95 -33.97
N LEU A 67 20.40 -17.25 -34.81
CA LEU A 67 19.59 -18.46 -34.76
C LEU A 67 19.74 -19.27 -36.07
N PRO A 68 19.53 -20.59 -36.04
CA PRO A 68 19.39 -21.41 -34.84
C PRO A 68 20.68 -21.38 -33.99
N THR A 69 20.53 -21.52 -32.68
CA THR A 69 21.64 -21.55 -31.72
C THR A 69 21.88 -22.98 -31.24
N ASP A 70 22.99 -23.21 -30.56
CA ASP A 70 23.32 -24.48 -29.93
C ASP A 70 24.02 -24.20 -28.56
N TRP A 71 24.22 -25.23 -27.75
CA TRP A 71 24.77 -25.21 -26.40
C TRP A 71 26.11 -24.46 -26.32
N GLY A 72 27.02 -24.70 -27.26
CA GLY A 72 28.33 -24.05 -27.30
C GLY A 72 28.30 -22.55 -27.61
N ALA A 73 27.17 -22.02 -28.09
CA ALA A 73 26.96 -20.58 -28.21
C ALA A 73 26.28 -19.96 -26.98
N LEU A 74 25.61 -20.78 -26.15
CA LEU A 74 24.93 -20.32 -24.95
C LEU A 74 25.83 -20.29 -23.72
N PHE A 75 26.86 -21.14 -23.65
CA PHE A 75 27.75 -21.22 -22.49
C PHE A 75 29.21 -21.10 -22.89
N ASP A 76 30.03 -20.51 -22.02
CA ASP A 76 31.48 -20.45 -22.18
C ASP A 76 32.17 -21.72 -21.63
N ALA A 77 33.50 -21.78 -21.72
CA ALA A 77 34.28 -22.93 -21.24
C ALA A 77 34.19 -23.19 -19.73
N SER A 78 33.72 -22.21 -18.95
CA SER A 78 33.49 -22.32 -17.50
C SER A 78 32.02 -22.58 -17.16
N GLY A 79 31.16 -22.75 -18.16
CA GLY A 79 29.72 -22.93 -17.98
C GLY A 79 28.96 -21.63 -17.67
N ASN A 80 29.57 -20.45 -17.83
CA ASN A 80 28.83 -19.20 -17.66
C ASN A 80 27.92 -18.95 -18.87
N THR A 81 26.69 -18.51 -18.60
CA THR A 81 25.75 -18.10 -19.63
C THR A 81 26.26 -16.89 -20.41
N GLN A 82 26.35 -17.03 -21.72
CA GLN A 82 26.68 -15.96 -22.66
C GLN A 82 25.45 -15.11 -22.98
N THR A 83 25.60 -14.07 -23.80
CA THR A 83 24.46 -13.25 -24.22
C THR A 83 23.46 -14.08 -25.01
N LEU A 84 22.23 -14.20 -24.49
CA LEU A 84 21.18 -14.97 -25.13
C LEU A 84 20.73 -14.32 -26.45
N PRO A 85 20.31 -15.13 -27.44
CA PRO A 85 19.71 -14.60 -28.66
C PRO A 85 18.41 -13.84 -28.35
N SER A 86 17.96 -13.01 -29.30
CA SER A 86 16.71 -12.25 -29.14
C SER A 86 15.53 -13.17 -28.83
N GLY A 87 14.78 -12.85 -27.76
CA GLY A 87 13.69 -13.66 -27.25
C GLY A 87 14.10 -14.68 -26.18
N GLY A 88 15.40 -14.93 -25.98
CA GLY A 88 15.92 -15.77 -24.92
C GLY A 88 15.51 -15.24 -23.54
N LEU A 89 14.89 -16.10 -22.73
CA LEU A 89 14.40 -15.78 -21.40
C LEU A 89 15.43 -16.13 -20.33
N ASP A 90 15.97 -17.35 -20.41
CA ASP A 90 16.96 -17.86 -19.48
C ASP A 90 17.74 -19.01 -20.11
N ALA A 91 18.98 -19.20 -19.67
CA ALA A 91 19.77 -20.39 -19.96
C ALA A 91 20.67 -20.70 -18.78
N HIS A 92 20.78 -21.97 -18.42
CA HIS A 92 21.53 -22.38 -17.24
C HIS A 92 22.29 -23.67 -17.50
N TRP A 93 23.53 -23.70 -17.01
CA TRP A 93 24.45 -24.82 -17.09
C TRP A 93 24.76 -25.31 -15.67
N VAL A 94 24.85 -26.63 -15.51
CA VAL A 94 25.10 -27.28 -14.23
C VAL A 94 26.26 -28.27 -14.40
N ASN A 95 27.23 -28.19 -13.48
CA ASN A 95 28.26 -29.21 -13.30
C ASN A 95 27.86 -30.10 -12.13
N ASP A 96 27.66 -31.39 -12.39
CA ASP A 96 27.42 -32.36 -11.32
C ASP A 96 28.71 -32.88 -10.69
N GLY A 97 29.83 -32.51 -11.30
CA GLY A 97 31.15 -32.92 -10.88
C GLY A 97 31.64 -34.17 -11.62
N PRO A 98 32.91 -34.53 -11.43
CA PRO A 98 33.48 -35.69 -12.08
C PRO A 98 33.10 -36.99 -11.37
N HIS A 99 32.89 -38.07 -12.11
CA HIS A 99 32.63 -39.41 -11.56
C HIS A 99 33.61 -39.88 -10.46
N SER A 100 34.84 -39.35 -10.48
CA SER A 100 35.89 -39.67 -9.52
C SER A 100 35.73 -39.08 -8.11
N VAL A 101 34.78 -38.16 -7.90
CA VAL A 101 34.53 -37.55 -6.58
C VAL A 101 33.19 -38.01 -6.00
N THR A 102 32.97 -37.70 -4.71
CA THR A 102 31.66 -37.91 -4.09
C THR A 102 30.64 -37.03 -4.78
N ASP A 103 29.62 -37.66 -5.32
CA ASP A 103 28.45 -37.00 -5.87
C ASP A 103 27.52 -36.55 -4.73
N LEU A 104 26.97 -35.34 -4.81
CA LEU A 104 26.11 -34.75 -3.79
C LEU A 104 24.62 -34.70 -4.18
N SER A 105 24.31 -35.22 -5.37
CA SER A 105 23.08 -35.05 -6.13
C SER A 105 22.37 -36.38 -6.41
N THR A 106 22.57 -37.39 -5.56
CA THR A 106 21.83 -38.65 -5.72
C THR A 106 20.50 -38.68 -4.98
N PHE A 107 19.49 -39.23 -5.62
CA PHE A 107 18.25 -39.63 -4.98
C PHE A 107 18.46 -40.80 -4.02
N THR A 108 17.65 -40.86 -2.98
CA THR A 108 17.67 -41.98 -2.03
C THR A 108 16.27 -42.34 -1.55
N THR A 109 16.22 -43.33 -0.65
CA THR A 109 15.03 -43.78 0.10
C THR A 109 13.78 -44.09 -0.75
N GLY A 110 13.99 -44.41 -2.03
CA GLY A 110 12.92 -44.80 -2.96
C GLY A 110 12.15 -43.63 -3.56
N SER A 111 12.82 -42.48 -3.81
CA SER A 111 12.29 -41.35 -4.58
C SER A 111 11.82 -41.80 -5.98
N LYS A 112 10.66 -41.28 -6.42
CA LYS A 112 9.98 -41.63 -7.68
C LYS A 112 9.16 -40.45 -8.19
N ASP A 113 8.96 -40.39 -9.50
CA ASP A 113 8.07 -39.39 -10.15
C ASP A 113 6.61 -39.44 -9.69
N THR A 114 6.20 -40.54 -9.09
CA THR A 114 4.83 -40.79 -8.62
C THR A 114 4.61 -40.37 -7.17
N LEU A 115 5.65 -39.81 -6.54
CA LEU A 115 5.62 -39.22 -5.22
C LEU A 115 5.69 -37.70 -5.36
N ASP A 116 5.00 -36.99 -4.47
CA ASP A 116 5.19 -35.54 -4.34
C ASP A 116 6.63 -35.25 -3.86
N ILE A 117 7.21 -34.12 -4.27
CA ILE A 117 8.53 -33.68 -3.79
C ILE A 117 8.46 -33.43 -2.27
N ALA A 118 7.36 -32.83 -1.81
CA ALA A 118 7.13 -32.54 -0.40
C ALA A 118 6.90 -33.80 0.44
N ASN A 119 6.79 -33.63 1.76
CA ASN A 119 6.41 -34.69 2.70
C ASN A 119 7.32 -35.94 2.69
N ASN A 120 8.62 -35.75 2.43
CA ASN A 120 9.62 -36.80 2.29
C ASN A 120 9.37 -37.75 1.11
N GLY A 121 8.59 -37.35 0.10
CA GLY A 121 8.45 -38.16 -1.10
C GLY A 121 9.74 -38.21 -1.92
N TRP A 122 10.49 -37.10 -1.97
CA TRP A 122 11.84 -37.06 -2.54
C TRP A 122 12.90 -36.73 -1.49
N GLN A 123 14.02 -37.45 -1.54
CA GLN A 123 15.17 -37.24 -0.65
C GLN A 123 16.47 -37.42 -1.41
N CYS A 124 17.52 -36.68 -1.02
CA CYS A 124 18.86 -36.82 -1.57
C CYS A 124 19.90 -37.20 -0.51
N THR A 125 21.01 -37.80 -0.95
CA THR A 125 22.18 -38.14 -0.12
C THR A 125 23.44 -38.08 -0.98
N PRO A 126 24.65 -37.91 -0.39
CA PRO A 126 25.88 -38.12 -1.13
C PRO A 126 26.09 -39.60 -1.50
N SER A 127 26.71 -39.86 -2.64
CA SER A 127 27.11 -41.20 -3.09
C SER A 127 28.55 -41.22 -3.61
N ASN A 128 29.25 -42.33 -3.35
CA ASN A 128 30.59 -42.60 -3.90
C ASN A 128 30.58 -43.75 -4.92
N ASN A 129 29.41 -44.35 -5.16
CA ASN A 129 29.27 -45.60 -5.91
C ASN A 129 28.14 -45.49 -6.93
N ILE A 130 27.99 -44.33 -7.59
CA ILE A 130 27.05 -44.22 -8.71
C ILE A 130 27.53 -45.14 -9.82
N THR A 131 26.59 -45.85 -10.46
CA THR A 131 26.96 -46.66 -11.61
C THR A 131 27.37 -45.71 -12.74
N PRO A 132 28.50 -45.94 -13.45
CA PRO A 132 28.98 -45.04 -14.49
C PRO A 132 27.95 -44.58 -15.55
N LYS A 133 26.94 -45.41 -15.84
CA LYS A 133 25.90 -45.08 -16.82
C LYS A 133 24.77 -44.20 -16.29
N ASP A 134 24.65 -44.11 -14.96
CA ASP A 134 23.61 -43.38 -14.25
C ASP A 134 24.17 -42.06 -13.68
N ASP A 135 25.45 -41.76 -13.91
CA ASP A 135 26.15 -40.58 -13.43
C ASP A 135 26.07 -39.45 -14.47
N ILE A 136 25.40 -38.36 -14.10
CA ILE A 136 25.31 -37.14 -14.91
C ILE A 136 26.60 -36.36 -14.69
N LEU A 137 27.17 -35.80 -15.76
CA LEU A 137 28.34 -34.93 -15.65
C LEU A 137 27.93 -33.47 -15.71
N HIS A 138 27.05 -33.16 -16.66
CA HIS A 138 26.58 -31.81 -16.90
C HIS A 138 25.13 -31.84 -17.36
N SER A 139 24.40 -30.76 -17.08
CA SER A 139 23.09 -30.51 -17.67
C SER A 139 22.91 -29.06 -18.06
N TYR A 140 22.03 -28.84 -19.03
CA TYR A 140 21.80 -27.57 -19.70
C TYR A 140 20.30 -27.32 -19.86
N SER A 141 19.91 -26.06 -19.78
CA SER A 141 18.59 -25.64 -20.19
C SER A 141 18.64 -24.30 -20.91
N PHE A 142 17.66 -24.09 -21.79
CA PHE A 142 17.45 -22.83 -22.49
C PHE A 142 15.97 -22.63 -22.76
N ALA A 143 15.46 -21.44 -22.45
CA ALA A 143 14.10 -21.04 -22.77
C ALA A 143 14.07 -19.78 -23.62
N ILE A 144 13.16 -19.73 -24.57
CA ILE A 144 13.04 -18.63 -25.53
C ILE A 144 11.59 -18.47 -25.97
N VAL A 145 11.14 -17.21 -26.03
CA VAL A 145 9.99 -16.85 -26.84
C VAL A 145 10.50 -16.65 -28.25
N ALA A 146 10.14 -17.55 -29.16
CA ALA A 146 10.63 -17.55 -30.52
C ALA A 146 10.47 -16.16 -31.18
N PRO A 147 11.54 -15.54 -31.67
CA PRO A 147 11.50 -14.16 -32.13
C PRO A 147 10.74 -14.01 -33.45
N SER A 148 10.33 -12.78 -33.76
CA SER A 148 9.70 -12.45 -35.05
C SER A 148 10.60 -12.86 -36.22
N GLY A 149 10.04 -13.56 -37.21
CA GLY A 149 10.77 -14.02 -38.39
C GLY A 149 11.17 -15.51 -38.34
N THR A 150 10.99 -16.19 -37.21
CA THR A 150 11.07 -17.66 -37.16
C THR A 150 9.71 -18.29 -37.49
N PRO A 151 9.67 -19.56 -37.95
CA PRO A 151 8.43 -20.29 -38.21
C PRO A 151 7.43 -20.37 -37.04
N ARG A 152 7.90 -20.16 -35.80
CA ARG A 152 7.12 -20.29 -34.55
C ARG A 152 7.09 -19.02 -33.72
N ALA A 153 7.22 -17.85 -34.36
CA ALA A 153 7.27 -16.57 -33.67
C ALA A 153 6.16 -16.41 -32.60
N GLY A 154 6.56 -16.12 -31.36
CA GLY A 154 5.69 -15.98 -30.19
C GLY A 154 5.52 -17.25 -29.35
N ASP A 155 5.92 -18.42 -29.84
CA ASP A 155 5.85 -19.67 -29.08
C ASP A 155 6.96 -19.69 -27.99
N LEU A 156 6.58 -20.06 -26.76
CA LEU A 156 7.51 -20.40 -25.68
C LEU A 156 8.09 -21.81 -25.92
N LEU A 157 9.39 -21.85 -26.19
CA LEU A 157 10.16 -23.06 -26.43
C LEU A 157 11.13 -23.30 -25.27
N VAL A 158 11.27 -24.55 -24.86
CA VAL A 158 12.21 -25.02 -23.84
C VAL A 158 13.09 -26.10 -24.44
N TYR A 159 14.39 -25.97 -24.24
CA TYR A 159 15.40 -26.91 -24.65
C TYR A 159 16.14 -27.40 -23.41
N GLY A 160 16.52 -28.68 -23.42
CA GLY A 160 17.30 -29.29 -22.36
C GLY A 160 18.35 -30.22 -22.93
N GLY A 161 19.48 -30.34 -22.26
CA GLY A 161 20.51 -31.31 -22.63
C GLY A 161 21.27 -31.81 -21.41
N PHE A 162 21.89 -32.98 -21.52
CA PHE A 162 22.76 -33.50 -20.48
C PHE A 162 23.84 -34.42 -21.04
N GLU A 163 24.89 -34.59 -20.25
CA GLU A 163 26.01 -35.49 -20.48
C GLU A 163 26.02 -36.57 -19.41
N ARG A 164 26.33 -37.82 -19.78
CA ARG A 164 26.55 -38.92 -18.84
C ARG A 164 27.96 -39.47 -18.93
N PHE A 165 28.47 -40.04 -17.84
CA PHE A 165 29.84 -40.52 -17.77
C PHE A 165 30.14 -41.79 -18.58
N ALA A 166 29.15 -42.64 -18.85
CA ALA A 166 29.35 -43.85 -19.66
C ALA A 166 28.09 -44.37 -20.35
N ASN A 167 28.26 -45.04 -21.49
CA ASN A 167 27.17 -45.68 -22.25
C ASN A 167 27.00 -47.20 -22.03
N ASN A 168 27.28 -47.75 -20.84
CA ASN A 168 27.27 -49.19 -20.57
C ASN A 168 25.86 -49.86 -20.52
N GLY A 169 25.02 -49.63 -21.53
CA GLY A 169 23.66 -50.16 -21.65
C GLY A 169 22.72 -49.16 -22.34
N ALA A 170 21.43 -49.50 -22.45
CA ALA A 170 20.40 -48.49 -22.70
C ALA A 170 20.35 -47.51 -21.52
N GLY A 171 20.09 -46.24 -21.80
CA GLY A 171 19.91 -45.20 -20.78
C GLY A 171 18.47 -44.76 -20.72
N ASP A 172 18.03 -44.42 -19.52
CA ASP A 172 16.73 -43.81 -19.26
C ASP A 172 16.95 -42.51 -18.53
N LEU A 173 16.21 -41.48 -18.93
CA LEU A 173 16.32 -40.13 -18.38
C LEU A 173 14.95 -39.57 -18.02
N GLY A 174 14.95 -38.69 -17.02
CA GLY A 174 13.86 -37.78 -16.71
C GLY A 174 14.30 -36.32 -16.87
N LEU A 175 13.36 -35.45 -17.25
CA LEU A 175 13.49 -33.99 -17.12
C LEU A 175 12.22 -33.45 -16.48
N TRP A 176 12.33 -32.98 -15.26
CA TRP A 176 11.30 -32.21 -14.60
C TRP A 176 11.45 -30.72 -14.89
N LEU A 177 10.36 -30.07 -15.29
CA LEU A 177 10.21 -28.62 -15.41
C LEU A 177 9.21 -28.17 -14.35
N LEU A 178 9.70 -27.41 -13.37
CA LEU A 178 9.01 -27.14 -12.11
C LEU A 178 8.66 -25.67 -11.97
N GLN A 179 7.43 -25.41 -11.53
CA GLN A 179 6.94 -24.05 -11.26
C GLN A 179 7.41 -23.52 -9.91
N ASP A 180 7.65 -24.39 -8.92
CA ASP A 180 8.12 -23.97 -7.60
C ASP A 180 9.62 -23.60 -7.65
N PRO A 181 10.00 -22.32 -7.45
CA PRO A 181 11.40 -21.89 -7.50
C PRO A 181 12.23 -22.40 -6.31
N THR A 182 11.60 -22.99 -5.29
CA THR A 182 12.25 -23.45 -4.06
C THR A 182 12.63 -24.92 -4.08
N VAL A 183 12.26 -25.68 -5.12
CA VAL A 183 12.63 -27.09 -5.23
C VAL A 183 14.14 -27.23 -5.27
N SER A 184 14.72 -27.95 -4.31
CA SER A 184 16.16 -28.21 -4.30
C SER A 184 16.50 -29.33 -3.35
N CYS A 185 17.62 -30.00 -3.59
CA CYS A 185 18.25 -30.81 -2.57
C CYS A 185 19.77 -30.75 -2.73
N SER A 186 20.45 -30.64 -1.60
CA SER A 186 21.89 -30.81 -1.50
C SER A 186 22.17 -31.39 -0.13
N SER A 187 22.87 -32.51 -0.06
CA SER A 187 23.32 -33.09 1.20
C SER A 187 24.83 -33.21 1.17
N SER A 188 25.49 -32.87 2.27
CA SER A 188 26.91 -33.16 2.48
C SER A 188 27.13 -34.45 3.28
N LYS A 189 26.07 -34.97 3.91
CA LYS A 189 26.10 -36.21 4.68
C LYS A 189 24.69 -36.72 4.98
N GLY A 190 24.42 -37.97 4.59
CA GLY A 190 23.17 -38.67 4.92
C GLY A 190 21.96 -38.18 4.13
N ALA A 191 20.83 -38.85 4.32
CA ALA A 191 19.59 -38.52 3.61
C ALA A 191 18.95 -37.24 4.19
N VAL A 192 18.59 -36.31 3.31
CA VAL A 192 17.77 -35.13 3.62
C VAL A 192 16.63 -35.03 2.62
N SER A 193 15.51 -34.45 3.03
CA SER A 193 14.36 -34.25 2.14
C SER A 193 14.59 -33.08 1.20
N PHE A 194 14.05 -33.17 0.00
CA PHE A 194 13.96 -32.03 -0.91
C PHE A 194 13.16 -30.89 -0.26
N THR A 195 13.54 -29.65 -0.57
CA THR A 195 12.69 -28.48 -0.36
C THR A 195 11.71 -28.32 -1.52
N GLY A 196 10.67 -27.50 -1.35
CA GLY A 196 9.64 -27.26 -2.35
C GLY A 196 8.60 -28.37 -2.46
N ALA A 197 7.70 -28.25 -3.43
CA ALA A 197 6.64 -29.20 -3.73
C ALA A 197 6.34 -29.25 -5.23
N HIS A 198 5.68 -30.31 -5.69
CA HIS A 198 5.07 -30.25 -7.01
C HIS A 198 3.89 -29.27 -7.04
N VAL A 199 3.80 -28.51 -8.13
CA VAL A 199 2.65 -27.66 -8.45
C VAL A 199 1.89 -28.29 -9.61
N VAL A 200 0.55 -28.30 -9.54
CA VAL A 200 -0.27 -28.74 -10.67
C VAL A 200 0.13 -27.96 -11.93
N GLY A 201 0.50 -28.67 -13.00
CA GLY A 201 1.09 -28.06 -14.19
C GLY A 201 2.59 -28.25 -14.35
N ASP A 202 3.30 -28.77 -13.34
CA ASP A 202 4.69 -29.21 -13.52
C ASP A 202 4.76 -30.29 -14.59
N LEU A 203 5.87 -30.32 -15.33
CA LEU A 203 6.01 -31.18 -16.50
C LEU A 203 7.16 -32.15 -16.30
N LEU A 204 6.94 -33.41 -16.69
CA LEU A 204 7.95 -34.46 -16.69
C LEU A 204 8.12 -34.98 -18.11
N VAL A 205 9.34 -34.94 -18.63
CA VAL A 205 9.73 -35.72 -19.81
C VAL A 205 10.39 -36.99 -19.35
N VAL A 206 9.97 -38.14 -19.89
CA VAL A 206 10.68 -39.42 -19.72
C VAL A 206 11.09 -39.92 -21.10
N ALA A 207 12.38 -40.21 -21.27
CA ALA A 207 12.90 -40.71 -22.52
C ALA A 207 13.85 -41.90 -22.31
N GLU A 208 13.84 -42.79 -23.29
CA GLU A 208 14.73 -43.95 -23.37
C GLU A 208 15.61 -43.81 -24.61
N PHE A 209 16.89 -44.15 -24.48
CA PHE A 209 17.83 -44.15 -25.59
C PHE A 209 18.70 -45.41 -25.59
N SER A 210 18.90 -45.94 -26.79
CA SER A 210 19.67 -47.15 -27.02
C SER A 210 21.18 -46.89 -26.95
N THR A 211 21.96 -47.94 -26.73
CA THR A 211 23.43 -47.90 -26.78
C THR A 211 23.97 -47.45 -28.16
N GLY A 212 23.14 -47.49 -29.22
CA GLY A 212 23.50 -47.04 -30.56
C GLY A 212 23.30 -45.54 -30.82
N GLY A 213 22.89 -44.75 -29.82
CA GLY A 213 22.66 -43.30 -29.95
C GLY A 213 21.30 -42.94 -30.56
N SER A 214 20.37 -43.89 -30.66
CA SER A 214 18.99 -43.62 -31.07
C SER A 214 18.08 -43.45 -29.87
N VAL A 215 17.27 -42.38 -29.87
CA VAL A 215 16.18 -42.19 -28.91
C VAL A 215 15.02 -43.11 -29.30
N THR A 216 14.68 -44.06 -28.44
CA THR A 216 13.67 -45.09 -28.73
C THR A 216 12.28 -44.63 -28.33
N THR A 217 12.15 -43.92 -27.20
CA THR A 217 10.87 -43.36 -26.74
C THR A 217 11.08 -41.99 -26.08
N ILE A 218 10.07 -41.13 -26.21
CA ILE A 218 9.94 -39.88 -25.45
C ILE A 218 8.47 -39.69 -25.13
N ASN A 219 8.17 -39.49 -23.85
CA ASN A 219 6.83 -39.20 -23.36
C ASN A 219 6.90 -37.97 -22.46
N MET A 220 5.85 -37.17 -22.50
CA MET A 220 5.70 -36.03 -21.61
C MET A 220 4.46 -36.20 -20.76
N PHE A 221 4.57 -35.84 -19.49
CA PHE A 221 3.55 -35.95 -18.48
C PHE A 221 3.35 -34.59 -17.80
N GLN A 222 2.14 -34.35 -17.32
CA GLN A 222 1.81 -33.21 -16.49
C GLN A 222 1.47 -33.71 -15.08
N TRP A 223 2.02 -33.05 -14.05
CA TRP A 223 1.60 -33.24 -12.66
C TRP A 223 0.19 -32.67 -12.47
N VAL A 224 -0.72 -33.53 -12.02
CA VAL A 224 -2.14 -33.22 -11.77
C VAL A 224 -2.53 -33.44 -10.30
N GLY A 225 -1.56 -33.75 -9.44
CA GLY A 225 -1.75 -34.07 -8.04
C GLY A 225 -2.20 -35.50 -7.80
N ILE A 226 -1.78 -36.07 -6.67
CA ILE A 226 -2.16 -37.42 -6.25
C ILE A 226 -3.61 -37.39 -5.76
N SER A 227 -4.47 -38.17 -6.39
CA SER A 227 -5.86 -38.34 -5.97
C SER A 227 -6.33 -39.77 -6.20
N LYS A 228 -7.53 -40.11 -5.71
CA LYS A 228 -8.16 -41.40 -6.03
C LYS A 228 -8.35 -41.59 -7.54
N ALA A 229 -8.59 -40.51 -8.29
CA ALA A 229 -8.76 -40.53 -9.74
C ALA A 229 -7.41 -40.57 -10.49
N THR A 230 -6.34 -40.08 -9.87
CA THR A 230 -4.98 -39.97 -10.42
C THR A 230 -3.96 -40.52 -9.42
N PRO A 231 -3.89 -41.85 -9.20
CA PRO A 231 -3.08 -42.43 -8.12
C PRO A 231 -1.57 -42.23 -8.27
N LEU A 232 -1.12 -41.97 -9.50
CA LEU A 232 0.29 -41.73 -9.83
C LEU A 232 0.67 -40.24 -9.82
N GLY A 233 -0.28 -39.33 -9.61
CA GLY A 233 -0.04 -37.88 -9.62
C GLY A 233 0.24 -37.25 -10.98
N VAL A 234 0.56 -38.04 -12.01
CA VAL A 234 0.91 -37.58 -13.36
C VAL A 234 -0.04 -38.09 -14.45
N MET A 235 -0.18 -37.32 -15.53
CA MET A 235 -0.99 -37.63 -16.71
C MET A 235 -0.16 -37.50 -17.99
N ASN A 236 -0.17 -38.51 -18.88
CA ASN A 236 0.52 -38.41 -20.17
C ASN A 236 -0.20 -37.40 -21.09
N ILE A 237 0.55 -36.45 -21.64
CA ILE A 237 0.05 -35.37 -22.49
C ILE A 237 0.55 -35.46 -23.95
N THR A 238 1.26 -36.53 -24.28
CA THR A 238 1.82 -36.79 -25.62
C THR A 238 1.33 -38.10 -26.21
N ASN A 239 1.23 -38.16 -27.54
CA ASN A 239 0.96 -39.40 -28.26
C ASN A 239 2.28 -40.16 -28.50
N ALA A 240 2.24 -41.49 -28.42
CA ALA A 240 3.41 -42.32 -28.70
C ALA A 240 3.85 -42.22 -30.18
N GLY A 241 5.13 -41.90 -30.43
CA GLY A 241 5.77 -42.04 -31.75
C GLY A 241 6.87 -41.00 -32.05
N GLY A 242 7.89 -41.42 -32.82
CA GLY A 242 8.94 -40.56 -33.41
C GLY A 242 9.70 -39.70 -32.40
N ALA A 243 10.53 -40.31 -31.54
CA ALA A 243 11.26 -39.59 -30.51
C ALA A 243 12.46 -38.78 -31.05
N ASP A 244 13.15 -39.32 -32.06
CA ASP A 244 14.32 -38.68 -32.64
C ASP A 244 13.95 -37.48 -33.53
N CYS A 245 14.50 -36.29 -33.25
CA CYS A 245 14.21 -35.05 -33.97
C CYS A 245 14.46 -35.12 -35.49
N THR A 246 15.24 -36.08 -35.99
CA THR A 246 15.47 -36.27 -37.44
C THR A 246 14.32 -36.95 -38.16
N VAL A 247 13.49 -37.70 -37.44
CA VAL A 247 12.39 -38.50 -37.99
C VAL A 247 11.05 -38.16 -37.37
N ALA A 248 11.04 -37.37 -36.29
CA ALA A 248 9.85 -36.81 -35.69
C ALA A 248 9.05 -36.00 -36.74
N PRO A 249 7.71 -36.07 -36.74
CA PRO A 249 6.91 -35.26 -37.64
C PRO A 249 7.10 -33.77 -37.33
N SER A 250 7.01 -32.90 -38.32
CA SER A 250 7.13 -31.44 -38.16
C SER A 250 6.03 -30.81 -37.29
N SER A 251 5.04 -31.59 -36.85
CA SER A 251 4.03 -31.21 -35.87
C SER A 251 4.34 -31.65 -34.44
N ALA A 252 5.44 -32.39 -34.21
CA ALA A 252 5.79 -32.89 -32.89
C ALA A 252 6.20 -31.74 -31.96
N ASN A 253 5.41 -31.51 -30.91
CA ASN A 253 5.70 -30.52 -29.87
C ASN A 253 6.86 -30.93 -28.95
N ILE A 254 7.36 -32.16 -29.08
CA ILE A 254 8.51 -32.66 -28.36
C ILE A 254 9.30 -33.59 -29.26
N CYS A 255 10.61 -33.46 -29.25
CA CYS A 255 11.52 -34.44 -29.83
C CYS A 255 12.84 -34.36 -29.06
N ALA A 256 13.66 -35.39 -29.21
CA ALA A 256 14.98 -35.45 -28.62
C ALA A 256 15.99 -36.05 -29.58
N ARG A 257 17.27 -35.95 -29.25
CA ARG A 257 18.34 -36.57 -30.00
C ARG A 257 19.47 -36.95 -29.07
N SER A 258 20.19 -38.01 -29.44
CA SER A 258 21.45 -38.36 -28.81
C SER A 258 22.56 -38.34 -29.85
N ASN A 259 23.79 -38.11 -29.40
CA ASN A 259 24.93 -38.07 -30.29
C ASN A 259 25.18 -39.45 -30.91
N THR A 260 25.19 -39.51 -32.24
CA THR A 260 25.42 -40.75 -32.99
C THR A 260 26.90 -41.00 -33.28
N ALA A 261 27.77 -40.04 -32.98
CA ALA A 261 29.21 -40.11 -33.12
C ALA A 261 29.90 -39.45 -31.90
N PRO A 262 31.17 -39.77 -31.61
CA PRO A 262 31.90 -39.11 -30.53
C PRO A 262 31.97 -37.60 -30.73
N ILE A 263 31.78 -36.85 -29.64
CA ILE A 263 31.90 -35.38 -29.61
C ILE A 263 33.24 -35.05 -28.95
N SER A 264 34.14 -34.37 -29.67
CA SER A 264 35.45 -33.94 -29.17
C SER A 264 35.69 -32.43 -29.27
N THR A 265 34.65 -31.68 -29.63
CA THR A 265 34.67 -30.23 -29.85
C THR A 265 33.93 -29.46 -28.75
N LEU A 266 33.80 -30.05 -27.56
CA LEU A 266 33.15 -29.42 -26.42
C LEU A 266 33.94 -28.19 -25.96
N PRO A 267 33.27 -27.07 -25.62
CA PRO A 267 33.94 -25.88 -25.12
C PRO A 267 34.33 -25.99 -23.64
N TRP A 268 33.64 -26.82 -22.86
CA TRP A 268 33.97 -27.12 -21.46
C TRP A 268 34.68 -28.47 -21.31
N SER A 269 35.29 -28.68 -20.15
CA SER A 269 35.91 -29.96 -19.83
C SER A 269 34.84 -31.00 -19.49
N THR A 270 34.99 -32.21 -20.01
CA THR A 270 34.12 -33.35 -19.69
C THR A 270 34.93 -34.63 -19.54
N GLN A 271 34.28 -35.67 -19.04
CA GLN A 271 34.89 -36.98 -18.79
C GLN A 271 34.12 -38.07 -19.51
N ASP A 272 34.82 -39.13 -19.86
CA ASP A 272 34.21 -40.40 -20.27
C ASP A 272 35.03 -41.52 -19.62
N LYS A 273 34.35 -42.61 -19.31
CA LYS A 273 34.94 -43.86 -18.87
C LYS A 273 35.87 -44.50 -19.91
N THR A 274 35.62 -44.32 -21.21
CA THR A 274 36.31 -45.09 -22.27
C THR A 274 37.16 -44.27 -23.24
N SER A 275 36.82 -43.00 -23.44
CA SER A 275 37.42 -42.10 -24.43
C SER A 275 38.57 -41.28 -23.83
N GLY A 276 39.26 -40.54 -24.70
CA GLY A 276 40.27 -39.58 -24.27
C GLY A 276 39.64 -38.39 -23.51
N PRO A 277 40.45 -37.57 -22.82
CA PRO A 277 39.96 -36.39 -22.12
C PRO A 277 39.13 -35.47 -23.02
N ASN A 278 38.07 -34.86 -22.47
CA ASN A 278 37.17 -33.95 -23.18
C ASN A 278 36.56 -34.54 -24.47
N THR A 279 36.22 -35.82 -24.46
CA THR A 279 35.51 -36.50 -25.54
C THR A 279 34.36 -37.30 -24.96
N LEU A 280 33.15 -37.08 -25.45
CA LEU A 280 31.99 -37.93 -25.18
C LEU A 280 31.92 -39.01 -26.27
N ALA A 281 31.77 -40.27 -25.89
CA ALA A 281 31.51 -41.35 -26.83
C ALA A 281 30.08 -41.27 -27.38
N THR A 282 29.77 -42.09 -28.39
CA THR A 282 28.40 -42.23 -28.91
C THR A 282 27.42 -42.57 -27.78
N ALA A 283 26.23 -41.96 -27.79
CA ALA A 283 25.19 -42.14 -26.79
C ALA A 283 25.56 -41.66 -25.37
N GLU A 284 26.34 -40.60 -25.23
CA GLU A 284 26.70 -39.99 -23.94
C GLU A 284 26.26 -38.54 -23.81
N PHE A 285 25.80 -37.95 -24.90
CA PHE A 285 25.13 -36.66 -24.95
C PHE A 285 23.68 -36.84 -25.42
N PHE A 286 22.77 -36.12 -24.78
CA PHE A 286 21.36 -36.10 -25.12
C PHE A 286 20.84 -34.68 -25.05
N GLU A 287 19.91 -34.36 -25.95
CA GLU A 287 19.24 -33.08 -25.99
C GLU A 287 17.78 -33.23 -26.42
N LEU A 288 16.96 -32.26 -26.07
CA LEU A 288 15.54 -32.25 -26.38
C LEU A 288 15.04 -30.83 -26.58
N GLY A 289 13.96 -30.72 -27.37
CA GLY A 289 13.20 -29.49 -27.53
C GLY A 289 11.72 -29.71 -27.25
N ILE A 290 11.09 -28.73 -26.62
CA ILE A 290 9.68 -28.74 -26.22
C ILE A 290 9.05 -27.41 -26.67
N ASP A 291 7.97 -27.51 -27.43
CA ASP A 291 7.09 -26.38 -27.74
C ASP A 291 5.93 -26.34 -26.72
N LEU A 292 6.13 -25.59 -25.63
CA LEU A 292 5.13 -25.45 -24.57
C LEU A 292 3.86 -24.74 -25.08
N THR A 293 4.02 -23.79 -26.01
CA THR A 293 2.87 -23.09 -26.60
C THR A 293 2.10 -24.00 -27.55
N GLY A 294 2.78 -24.87 -28.29
CA GLY A 294 2.17 -25.91 -29.11
C GLY A 294 1.42 -26.96 -28.29
N LEU A 295 1.87 -27.27 -27.07
CA LEU A 295 1.18 -28.22 -26.16
C LEU A 295 -0.05 -27.61 -25.47
N PHE A 296 0.06 -26.37 -24.99
CA PHE A 296 -0.90 -25.81 -24.04
C PHE A 296 -1.54 -24.49 -24.50
N GLY A 297 -1.08 -23.91 -25.60
CA GLY A 297 -1.52 -22.61 -26.10
C GLY A 297 -1.39 -21.51 -25.05
N SER A 298 -2.50 -20.81 -24.80
CA SER A 298 -2.60 -19.75 -23.79
C SER A 298 -2.50 -20.26 -22.34
N ASN A 299 -2.40 -21.58 -22.11
CA ASN A 299 -2.31 -22.18 -20.79
C ASN A 299 -0.93 -22.80 -20.48
N ALA A 300 0.09 -22.59 -21.30
CA ALA A 300 1.41 -23.19 -21.02
C ALA A 300 1.96 -22.69 -19.68
N PRO A 301 2.46 -23.60 -18.82
CA PRO A 301 3.04 -23.20 -17.55
C PRO A 301 4.28 -22.35 -17.81
N CYS A 302 4.58 -21.46 -16.88
CA CYS A 302 5.92 -20.91 -16.78
C CYS A 302 6.72 -21.82 -15.86
N ILE A 303 8.00 -21.97 -16.16
CA ILE A 303 8.98 -22.77 -15.42
C ILE A 303 9.86 -21.83 -14.59
N ASN A 304 10.31 -22.29 -13.43
CA ASN A 304 11.35 -21.63 -12.63
C ASN A 304 12.59 -22.51 -12.45
N ARG A 305 12.43 -23.84 -12.47
CA ARG A 305 13.53 -24.80 -12.27
C ARG A 305 13.43 -25.98 -13.21
N PHE A 306 14.57 -26.59 -13.47
CA PHE A 306 14.64 -27.89 -14.11
C PHE A 306 15.45 -28.87 -13.27
N ILE A 307 15.12 -30.16 -13.39
CA ILE A 307 15.90 -31.27 -12.81
C ILE A 307 15.99 -32.35 -13.88
N PHE A 308 17.20 -32.61 -14.36
CA PHE A 308 17.49 -33.86 -15.08
C PHE A 308 17.72 -34.96 -14.08
N ASP A 309 17.20 -36.15 -14.33
CA ASP A 309 17.45 -37.34 -13.52
C ASP A 309 17.83 -38.55 -14.37
N THR A 310 18.64 -39.43 -13.80
CA THR A 310 18.82 -40.79 -14.31
C THR A 310 17.94 -41.76 -13.54
N ARG A 311 17.51 -42.81 -14.23
CA ARG A 311 16.50 -43.74 -13.71
C ARG A 311 16.75 -45.16 -14.15
N THR A 312 16.21 -46.09 -13.36
CA THR A 312 16.40 -47.54 -13.59
C THR A 312 15.60 -48.11 -14.76
N SER A 313 14.58 -47.38 -15.26
CA SER A 313 13.74 -47.75 -16.41
C SER A 313 12.88 -46.55 -16.83
N PRO A 314 12.22 -46.57 -18.01
CA PRO A 314 11.33 -45.48 -18.43
C PRO A 314 9.96 -45.50 -17.72
N SER A 315 9.74 -46.42 -16.76
CA SER A 315 8.51 -46.47 -15.97
C SER A 315 8.44 -45.32 -14.96
N LEU A 316 7.28 -44.70 -14.80
CA LEU A 316 7.01 -43.66 -13.79
C LEU A 316 7.24 -44.14 -12.33
N THR A 317 7.22 -45.45 -12.08
CA THR A 317 7.48 -46.01 -10.75
C THR A 317 8.94 -46.45 -10.54
N ALA A 318 9.81 -46.15 -11.51
CA ALA A 318 11.23 -46.44 -11.45
C ALA A 318 11.89 -45.73 -10.27
N THR A 319 12.93 -46.35 -9.72
CA THR A 319 13.80 -45.67 -8.77
C THR A 319 14.64 -44.65 -9.53
N LEU A 320 14.58 -43.40 -9.07
CA LEU A 320 15.46 -42.31 -9.50
C LEU A 320 16.84 -42.48 -8.86
N VAL A 321 17.91 -42.13 -9.56
CA VAL A 321 19.29 -42.44 -9.15
C VAL A 321 20.08 -41.16 -8.93
N ASP A 322 20.44 -40.46 -9.99
CA ASP A 322 21.23 -39.24 -9.95
C ASP A 322 20.42 -38.05 -10.50
N TYR A 323 20.79 -36.83 -10.15
CA TYR A 323 20.16 -35.64 -10.71
C TYR A 323 21.08 -34.44 -10.85
N ALA A 324 20.90 -33.69 -11.95
CA ALA A 324 21.46 -32.35 -12.09
C ALA A 324 20.32 -31.33 -12.13
N GLN A 325 20.39 -30.31 -11.29
CA GLN A 325 19.33 -29.31 -11.14
C GLN A 325 19.81 -27.87 -11.36
N GLY A 326 18.95 -27.04 -11.94
CA GLY A 326 19.27 -25.63 -12.19
C GLY A 326 18.02 -24.74 -12.33
N ALA A 327 18.27 -23.45 -12.57
CA ALA A 327 17.20 -22.48 -12.84
C ALA A 327 16.77 -22.53 -14.31
N LEU A 328 15.49 -22.22 -14.56
CA LEU A 328 14.95 -21.95 -15.90
C LEU A 328 13.82 -20.95 -15.76
N VAL A 329 14.16 -19.68 -15.53
CA VAL A 329 13.24 -18.63 -15.08
C VAL A 329 12.46 -18.05 -16.26
N THR A 330 11.29 -18.62 -16.53
CA THR A 330 10.36 -18.14 -17.57
C THR A 330 9.11 -17.49 -16.98
N CYS A 331 8.91 -17.58 -15.67
CA CYS A 331 7.81 -16.90 -14.98
C CYS A 331 8.06 -15.39 -14.89
N PRO A 332 7.11 -14.54 -15.30
CA PRO A 332 7.23 -13.10 -15.11
C PRO A 332 7.32 -12.72 -13.62
N THR A 333 8.16 -11.74 -13.29
CA THR A 333 8.28 -11.23 -11.92
C THR A 333 7.32 -10.04 -11.75
N PRO A 334 6.37 -10.10 -10.80
CA PRO A 334 5.48 -8.98 -10.53
C PRO A 334 6.09 -7.98 -9.55
N ALA A 335 5.66 -6.73 -9.68
CA ALA A 335 5.74 -5.72 -8.64
C ALA A 335 4.37 -5.05 -8.46
N ILE A 336 4.08 -4.63 -7.24
CA ILE A 336 2.84 -3.93 -6.87
C ILE A 336 3.19 -2.68 -6.06
N SER A 337 2.54 -1.57 -6.38
CA SER A 337 2.51 -0.36 -5.56
C SER A 337 1.07 0.11 -5.39
N THR A 338 0.79 0.86 -4.34
CA THR A 338 -0.56 1.28 -3.97
C THR A 338 -0.57 2.76 -3.59
N THR A 339 -1.74 3.38 -3.50
CA THR A 339 -1.89 4.77 -3.04
C THR A 339 -3.30 5.00 -2.55
N VAL A 340 -3.43 5.29 -1.24
CA VAL A 340 -4.72 5.71 -0.68
C VAL A 340 -5.06 7.15 -1.09
N SER A 341 -6.32 7.37 -1.49
CA SER A 341 -6.83 8.67 -1.88
C SER A 341 -8.28 8.91 -1.40
N PRO A 342 -8.55 10.05 -0.76
CA PRO A 342 -7.57 11.01 -0.23
C PRO A 342 -6.81 10.43 0.99
N PRO A 343 -5.56 10.87 1.28
CA PRO A 343 -4.78 10.38 2.42
C PRO A 343 -5.22 10.97 3.77
N ILE A 344 -6.06 11.99 3.76
CA ILE A 344 -6.61 12.62 4.97
C ILE A 344 -8.10 12.84 4.76
N ILE A 345 -8.89 12.40 5.72
CA ILE A 345 -10.34 12.64 5.78
C ILE A 345 -10.75 13.06 7.19
N THR A 346 -11.91 13.69 7.29
CA THR A 346 -12.60 13.88 8.57
C THR A 346 -13.47 12.68 8.88
N LEU A 347 -13.76 12.44 10.16
CA LEU A 347 -14.66 11.36 10.58
C LEU A 347 -16.03 11.49 9.89
N GLY A 348 -16.47 10.42 9.23
CA GLY A 348 -17.67 10.40 8.37
C GLY A 348 -17.39 10.59 6.87
N GLY A 349 -16.17 10.98 6.50
CA GLY A 349 -15.68 10.93 5.11
C GLY A 349 -15.26 9.52 4.69
N SER A 350 -14.87 9.37 3.43
CA SER A 350 -14.45 8.07 2.88
C SER A 350 -13.20 8.18 1.99
N ALA A 351 -12.43 7.10 1.92
CA ALA A 351 -11.26 6.96 1.05
C ALA A 351 -11.29 5.63 0.28
N MET A 352 -10.55 5.60 -0.83
CA MET A 352 -10.29 4.40 -1.63
C MET A 352 -8.77 4.23 -1.78
N ASP A 353 -8.32 3.05 -2.16
CA ASP A 353 -6.92 2.75 -2.46
C ASP A 353 -6.80 2.19 -3.88
N THR A 354 -5.72 2.53 -4.58
CA THR A 354 -5.47 2.09 -5.96
C THR A 354 -4.14 1.38 -6.07
N ALA A 355 -4.18 0.09 -6.38
CA ALA A 355 -3.01 -0.71 -6.72
C ALA A 355 -2.62 -0.53 -8.19
N THR A 356 -1.32 -0.47 -8.45
CA THR A 356 -0.69 -0.58 -9.77
C THR A 356 0.18 -1.82 -9.78
N VAL A 357 -0.07 -2.72 -10.73
CA VAL A 357 0.68 -3.98 -10.90
C VAL A 357 1.50 -3.90 -12.19
N THR A 358 2.78 -4.26 -12.09
CA THR A 358 3.70 -4.42 -13.22
C THR A 358 4.23 -5.84 -13.28
N LEU A 359 4.59 -6.27 -14.50
CA LEU A 359 5.33 -7.50 -14.75
C LEU A 359 6.58 -7.20 -15.59
N THR A 360 7.63 -7.99 -15.41
CA THR A 360 8.84 -7.93 -16.26
C THR A 360 8.56 -8.26 -17.72
N ALA A 361 7.58 -9.14 -17.98
CA ALA A 361 7.09 -9.48 -19.31
C ALA A 361 5.65 -10.00 -19.24
N GLY A 362 4.96 -10.06 -20.38
CA GLY A 362 3.61 -10.64 -20.47
C GLY A 362 2.47 -9.68 -20.15
N THR A 363 1.31 -10.26 -19.83
CA THR A 363 0.04 -9.54 -19.61
C THR A 363 -0.33 -9.62 -18.14
N VAL A 364 -0.62 -8.48 -17.51
CA VAL A 364 -1.17 -8.47 -16.15
C VAL A 364 -2.61 -8.96 -16.23
N ASN A 365 -2.97 -9.96 -15.43
CA ASN A 365 -4.32 -10.48 -15.32
C ASN A 365 -4.48 -11.18 -13.96
N GLY A 366 -5.56 -10.89 -13.24
CA GLY A 366 -5.79 -11.46 -11.93
C GLY A 366 -6.74 -10.60 -11.11
N THR A 367 -6.53 -10.61 -9.81
CA THR A 367 -7.26 -9.78 -8.86
C THR A 367 -6.31 -9.12 -7.87
N VAL A 368 -6.78 -8.07 -7.20
CA VAL A 368 -6.11 -7.44 -6.06
C VAL A 368 -7.03 -7.50 -4.85
N ASP A 369 -6.49 -7.98 -3.73
CA ASP A 369 -7.16 -7.93 -2.43
C ASP A 369 -6.62 -6.75 -1.63
N PHE A 370 -7.50 -5.87 -1.16
CA PHE A 370 -7.15 -4.75 -0.29
C PHE A 370 -7.60 -5.02 1.14
N LYS A 371 -6.77 -4.70 2.13
CA LYS A 371 -7.11 -4.75 3.56
C LYS A 371 -6.74 -3.45 4.24
N VAL A 372 -7.59 -3.02 5.16
CA VAL A 372 -7.39 -1.80 5.95
C VAL A 372 -7.27 -2.16 7.42
N TYR A 373 -6.22 -1.70 8.08
CA TYR A 373 -5.95 -1.96 9.49
C TYR A 373 -6.02 -0.66 10.30
N GLY A 374 -6.71 -0.66 11.43
CA GLY A 374 -6.86 0.49 12.31
C GLY A 374 -8.20 0.51 13.04
N PRO A 375 -8.54 1.60 13.75
CA PRO A 375 -7.73 2.79 13.93
C PRO A 375 -6.54 2.56 14.86
N PHE A 376 -5.42 3.22 14.59
CA PHE A 376 -4.28 3.32 15.50
C PHE A 376 -4.13 4.74 16.03
N ALA A 377 -3.70 4.88 17.28
CA ALA A 377 -3.49 6.18 17.91
C ALA A 377 -2.25 6.91 17.38
N THR A 378 -1.24 6.17 16.91
CA THR A 378 0.02 6.71 16.37
C THR A 378 0.20 6.28 14.92
N ASN A 379 1.02 7.03 14.19
CA ASN A 379 1.46 6.66 12.84
C ASN A 379 2.53 5.55 12.89
N THR A 380 2.20 4.40 13.48
CA THR A 380 3.10 3.25 13.63
C THR A 380 2.41 2.02 13.04
N PRO A 381 2.77 1.63 11.79
CA PRO A 381 2.13 0.54 11.08
C PRO A 381 2.44 -0.79 11.75
N THR A 382 1.41 -1.54 12.13
CA THR A 382 1.56 -2.91 12.65
C THR A 382 0.76 -3.95 11.84
N CYS A 383 -0.32 -3.54 11.16
CA CYS A 383 -1.23 -4.39 10.35
C CYS A 383 -1.50 -5.78 10.95
N THR A 384 -1.58 -5.84 12.28
CA THR A 384 -1.86 -7.05 13.04
C THR A 384 -3.34 -7.08 13.43
N GLY A 385 -3.89 -8.27 13.64
CA GLY A 385 -5.29 -8.45 14.03
C GLY A 385 -6.27 -8.47 12.86
N THR A 386 -7.55 -8.31 13.18
CA THR A 386 -8.63 -8.34 12.18
C THR A 386 -8.66 -7.00 11.42
N PRO A 387 -8.68 -7.00 10.08
CA PRO A 387 -8.84 -5.76 9.31
C PRO A 387 -10.14 -5.02 9.66
N ALA A 388 -10.08 -3.69 9.70
CA ALA A 388 -11.25 -2.83 9.81
C ALA A 388 -12.16 -2.93 8.56
N ALA A 389 -11.57 -3.21 7.40
CA ALA A 389 -12.27 -3.51 6.16
C ALA A 389 -11.42 -4.41 5.26
N SER A 390 -12.08 -5.11 4.33
CA SER A 390 -11.43 -5.90 3.29
C SER A 390 -12.23 -5.81 1.99
N PHE A 391 -11.52 -5.61 0.87
CA PHE A 391 -12.08 -5.59 -0.48
C PHE A 391 -11.35 -6.66 -1.28
N LEU A 392 -11.98 -7.83 -1.42
CA LEU A 392 -11.34 -9.01 -2.00
C LEU A 392 -11.77 -9.18 -3.46
N GLY A 393 -10.87 -9.72 -4.28
CA GLY A 393 -11.15 -10.11 -5.66
C GLY A 393 -11.37 -8.95 -6.62
N VAL A 394 -10.76 -7.77 -6.38
CA VAL A 394 -10.91 -6.61 -7.27
C VAL A 394 -10.18 -6.92 -8.59
N PRO A 395 -10.84 -6.94 -9.76
CA PRO A 395 -10.20 -7.33 -11.01
C PRO A 395 -9.06 -6.41 -11.44
N VAL A 396 -7.98 -6.97 -12.00
CA VAL A 396 -6.89 -6.23 -12.65
C VAL A 396 -6.52 -6.91 -13.98
N GLY A 397 -6.47 -6.14 -15.07
CA GLY A 397 -6.30 -6.68 -16.42
C GLY A 397 -7.53 -7.47 -16.94
N PRO A 398 -7.39 -8.29 -17.99
CA PRO A 398 -6.17 -8.56 -18.76
C PRO A 398 -5.72 -7.34 -19.59
N GLY A 399 -4.45 -6.98 -19.48
CA GLY A 399 -3.86 -5.90 -20.29
C GLY A 399 -2.33 -5.83 -20.21
N PRO A 400 -1.69 -5.06 -21.11
CA PRO A 400 -0.24 -4.84 -21.03
C PRO A 400 0.12 -4.20 -19.70
N SER A 401 1.27 -4.59 -19.14
CA SER A 401 1.87 -3.98 -17.95
C SER A 401 2.18 -2.48 -18.22
N PRO A 402 1.82 -1.53 -17.34
CA PRO A 402 1.13 -1.69 -16.04
C PRO A 402 -0.40 -1.77 -16.15
N GLN A 403 -1.05 -2.36 -15.15
CA GLN A 403 -2.51 -2.30 -14.94
C GLN A 403 -2.85 -1.81 -13.53
N THR A 404 -4.05 -1.28 -13.35
CA THR A 404 -4.50 -0.74 -12.05
C THR A 404 -5.81 -1.38 -11.59
N ALA A 405 -5.99 -1.43 -10.27
CA ALA A 405 -7.23 -1.84 -9.61
C ALA A 405 -7.50 -0.89 -8.44
N THR A 406 -8.75 -0.48 -8.26
CA THR A 406 -9.16 0.43 -7.18
C THR A 406 -10.13 -0.27 -6.24
N SER A 407 -9.90 -0.16 -4.93
CA SER A 407 -10.73 -0.74 -3.89
C SER A 407 -12.11 -0.09 -3.81
N GLY A 408 -13.02 -0.69 -3.04
CA GLY A 408 -14.27 -0.05 -2.68
C GLY A 408 -14.07 1.11 -1.70
N SER A 409 -15.11 1.92 -1.51
CA SER A 409 -15.06 3.05 -0.57
C SER A 409 -15.02 2.57 0.90
N PHE A 410 -14.04 3.04 1.66
CA PHE A 410 -13.90 2.82 3.10
C PHE A 410 -14.33 4.06 3.89
N THR A 411 -15.34 3.90 4.76
CA THR A 411 -15.84 4.95 5.69
C THR A 411 -15.54 4.53 7.13
N PRO A 412 -14.48 5.05 7.76
CA PRO A 412 -14.09 4.64 9.11
C PRO A 412 -15.07 5.11 10.19
N SER A 413 -15.26 4.28 11.23
CA SER A 413 -16.16 4.53 12.35
C SER A 413 -15.52 5.29 13.53
N ALA A 414 -14.20 5.48 13.52
CA ALA A 414 -13.44 6.14 14.58
C ALA A 414 -12.26 6.94 14.00
N PRO A 415 -11.80 8.00 14.68
CA PRO A 415 -10.61 8.74 14.28
C PRO A 415 -9.32 7.94 14.55
N GLY A 416 -8.26 8.27 13.82
CA GLY A 416 -6.94 7.65 13.98
C GLY A 416 -6.24 7.41 12.65
N TYR A 417 -5.16 6.64 12.71
CA TYR A 417 -4.41 6.19 11.54
C TYR A 417 -4.93 4.84 11.07
N TYR A 418 -5.08 4.70 9.75
CA TYR A 418 -5.43 3.46 9.08
C TYR A 418 -4.36 3.14 8.04
N PHE A 419 -3.92 1.88 7.99
CA PHE A 419 -2.89 1.42 7.07
C PHE A 419 -3.49 0.43 6.07
N TRP A 420 -3.23 0.67 4.80
CA TRP A 420 -3.66 -0.17 3.71
C TRP A 420 -2.56 -1.17 3.33
N THR A 421 -2.98 -2.33 2.86
CA THR A 421 -2.13 -3.34 2.22
C THR A 421 -2.88 -3.90 1.04
N ALA A 422 -2.17 -4.21 -0.04
CA ALA A 422 -2.74 -4.88 -1.20
C ALA A 422 -1.97 -6.16 -1.54
N THR A 423 -2.68 -7.16 -2.04
CA THR A 423 -2.12 -8.42 -2.55
C THR A 423 -2.57 -8.64 -3.97
N TYR A 424 -1.64 -8.69 -4.92
CA TYR A 424 -1.92 -9.13 -6.29
C TYR A 424 -1.97 -10.65 -6.34
N ASN A 425 -3.09 -11.18 -6.80
CA ASN A 425 -3.35 -12.59 -7.03
C ASN A 425 -3.45 -12.85 -8.54
N PRO A 426 -2.39 -13.35 -9.18
CA PRO A 426 -2.36 -13.60 -10.62
C PRO A 426 -3.41 -14.65 -11.03
N ALA A 427 -4.04 -14.48 -12.20
CA ALA A 427 -5.05 -15.42 -12.71
C ALA A 427 -4.43 -16.79 -13.05
N THR A 428 -3.17 -16.79 -13.51
CA THR A 428 -2.38 -17.97 -13.84
C THR A 428 -0.91 -17.71 -13.52
N PRO A 429 -0.05 -18.75 -13.42
CA PRO A 429 1.39 -18.57 -13.22
C PRO A 429 2.08 -17.67 -14.26
N ARG A 430 1.53 -17.57 -15.48
CA ARG A 430 2.04 -16.65 -16.52
C ARG A 430 1.76 -15.18 -16.27
N ASN A 431 0.89 -14.87 -15.32
CA ASN A 431 0.64 -13.52 -14.88
C ASN A 431 1.52 -13.15 -13.67
N GLY A 432 2.56 -13.96 -13.40
CA GLY A 432 3.52 -13.82 -12.31
C GLY A 432 3.13 -14.59 -11.06
N ASN A 433 3.84 -14.33 -9.97
CA ASN A 433 3.57 -14.88 -8.64
C ASN A 433 2.70 -13.94 -7.79
N THR A 434 2.09 -14.48 -6.72
CA THR A 434 1.41 -13.65 -5.73
C THR A 434 2.42 -12.75 -5.02
N ILE A 435 2.10 -11.45 -4.90
CA ILE A 435 2.92 -10.47 -4.17
C ILE A 435 2.03 -9.52 -3.39
N SER A 436 2.50 -9.09 -2.22
CA SER A 436 1.79 -8.14 -1.35
C SER A 436 2.65 -6.92 -1.06
N THR A 437 2.02 -5.75 -0.90
CA THR A 437 2.69 -4.59 -0.31
C THR A 437 2.95 -4.84 1.19
N PRO A 438 4.10 -4.41 1.73
CA PRO A 438 4.35 -4.46 3.16
C PRO A 438 3.41 -3.51 3.92
N CYS A 439 3.21 -3.78 5.21
CA CYS A 439 2.48 -2.87 6.09
C CYS A 439 3.22 -1.54 6.25
N GLY A 440 2.50 -0.43 6.10
CA GLY A 440 3.08 0.91 6.24
C GLY A 440 3.90 1.35 5.03
N ASP A 441 3.62 0.78 3.86
CA ASP A 441 4.20 1.23 2.61
C ASP A 441 3.92 2.72 2.36
N ALA A 442 4.78 3.35 1.56
CA ALA A 442 4.62 4.77 1.26
C ALA A 442 3.27 5.04 0.58
N ASN A 443 2.59 6.11 1.00
CA ASN A 443 1.25 6.51 0.53
C ASN A 443 0.11 5.54 0.91
N GLU A 444 0.31 4.64 1.88
CA GLU A 444 -0.72 3.71 2.38
C GLU A 444 -1.34 4.11 3.72
N THR A 445 -1.02 5.30 4.20
CA THR A 445 -1.53 5.81 5.47
C THR A 445 -2.70 6.76 5.22
N LEU A 446 -3.87 6.38 5.74
CA LEU A 446 -5.05 7.24 5.84
C LEU A 446 -5.13 7.82 7.25
N LEU A 447 -5.19 9.15 7.35
CA LEU A 447 -5.45 9.86 8.60
C LEU A 447 -6.92 10.29 8.69
N VAL A 448 -7.61 9.87 9.75
CA VAL A 448 -9.01 10.20 10.03
C VAL A 448 -9.08 11.14 11.23
N ILE A 449 -9.58 12.35 11.02
CA ILE A 449 -9.60 13.41 12.04
C ILE A 449 -11.01 13.65 12.56
N ALA A 450 -11.19 13.56 13.88
CA ALA A 450 -12.39 14.06 14.58
C ALA A 450 -12.11 15.42 15.21
N THR A 451 -13.14 16.26 15.28
CA THR A 451 -13.06 17.63 15.83
C THR A 451 -14.06 17.81 16.95
N THR A 452 -13.60 18.45 18.03
CA THR A 452 -14.41 18.90 19.15
C THR A 452 -14.13 20.37 19.43
N ILE A 453 -15.15 21.09 19.87
CA ILE A 453 -15.08 22.50 20.26
C ILE A 453 -15.79 22.68 21.60
N SER A 454 -15.21 23.48 22.48
CA SER A 454 -15.83 23.96 23.72
C SER A 454 -15.54 25.45 23.89
N THR A 455 -16.45 26.20 24.48
CA THR A 455 -16.28 27.64 24.76
C THR A 455 -16.42 27.94 26.25
N THR A 456 -15.96 29.11 26.69
CA THR A 456 -16.11 29.57 28.08
C THR A 456 -16.03 31.09 28.14
N VAL A 457 -17.11 31.72 28.61
CA VAL A 457 -17.14 33.18 28.84
C VAL A 457 -16.18 33.58 29.98
N SER A 458 -15.49 34.71 29.82
CA SER A 458 -14.46 35.19 30.75
C SER A 458 -14.98 35.51 32.16
N SER A 459 -16.28 35.77 32.29
CA SER A 459 -16.98 35.87 33.58
C SER A 459 -18.45 35.53 33.38
N SER A 460 -19.00 34.67 34.24
CA SER A 460 -20.43 34.31 34.21
C SER A 460 -21.34 35.41 34.77
N THR A 461 -20.79 36.44 35.40
CA THR A 461 -21.55 37.59 35.91
C THR A 461 -20.74 38.87 35.81
N ILE A 462 -21.37 39.93 35.30
CA ILE A 462 -20.84 41.30 35.33
C ILE A 462 -21.94 42.27 35.74
N THR A 463 -21.54 43.47 36.13
CA THR A 463 -22.46 44.59 36.33
C THR A 463 -22.59 45.40 35.02
N PHE A 464 -23.74 46.06 34.82
CA PHE A 464 -24.02 46.84 33.61
C PHE A 464 -22.94 47.90 33.32
N GLY A 465 -22.39 47.90 32.09
CA GLY A 465 -21.25 48.73 31.70
C GLY A 465 -19.88 48.03 31.84
N GLY A 466 -19.84 46.83 32.42
CA GLY A 466 -18.70 45.91 32.28
C GLY A 466 -18.66 45.24 30.91
N SER A 467 -17.56 44.55 30.62
CA SER A 467 -17.37 43.80 29.36
C SER A 467 -16.82 42.40 29.63
N VAL A 468 -17.10 41.47 28.72
CA VAL A 468 -16.56 40.10 28.74
C VAL A 468 -16.05 39.70 27.36
N THR A 469 -15.23 38.65 27.31
CA THR A 469 -14.86 37.93 26.10
C THR A 469 -15.28 36.47 26.24
N ASP A 470 -15.35 35.73 25.14
CA ASP A 470 -15.50 34.27 25.15
C ASP A 470 -14.26 33.60 24.55
N THR A 471 -13.89 32.42 25.03
CA THR A 471 -12.73 31.66 24.56
C THR A 471 -13.15 30.29 24.05
N ALA A 472 -13.00 30.06 22.75
CA ALA A 472 -13.14 28.75 22.13
C ALA A 472 -11.85 27.94 22.26
N THR A 473 -11.98 26.67 22.63
CA THR A 473 -10.94 25.65 22.60
C THR A 473 -11.34 24.59 21.59
N VAL A 474 -10.52 24.39 20.56
CA VAL A 474 -10.71 23.35 19.54
C VAL A 474 -9.69 22.26 19.78
N THR A 475 -10.15 21.01 19.78
CA THR A 475 -9.31 19.82 19.91
C THR A 475 -9.54 18.86 18.75
N LEU A 476 -8.47 18.24 18.27
CA LEU A 476 -8.48 17.24 17.20
C LEU A 476 -8.01 15.89 17.71
N ASN A 477 -8.62 14.83 17.21
CA ASN A 477 -8.20 13.44 17.43
C ASN A 477 -7.92 12.79 16.06
N PRO A 478 -6.72 12.22 15.82
CA PRO A 478 -5.59 12.13 16.75
C PRO A 478 -4.95 13.50 17.03
N SER A 479 -4.34 13.64 18.22
CA SER A 479 -3.75 14.91 18.71
C SER A 479 -2.48 15.35 17.95
N THR A 480 -2.09 14.60 16.93
CA THR A 480 -1.01 14.92 16.00
C THR A 480 -1.46 15.87 14.88
N ALA A 481 -2.76 15.97 14.60
CA ALA A 481 -3.29 16.90 13.60
C ALA A 481 -3.14 18.36 14.04
N THR A 482 -2.91 19.27 13.10
CA THR A 482 -2.78 20.71 13.38
C THR A 482 -4.13 21.40 13.33
N VAL A 483 -4.48 22.15 14.38
CA VAL A 483 -5.60 23.09 14.38
C VAL A 483 -5.16 24.37 13.66
N LEU A 484 -5.90 24.75 12.63
CA LEU A 484 -5.75 26.02 11.90
C LEU A 484 -7.10 26.41 11.30
N GLY A 485 -7.46 27.69 11.35
CA GLY A 485 -8.69 28.19 10.75
C GLY A 485 -9.18 29.46 11.43
N THR A 486 -10.50 29.60 11.54
CA THR A 486 -11.15 30.70 12.24
C THR A 486 -12.26 30.20 13.15
N VAL A 487 -12.66 31.03 14.10
CA VAL A 487 -13.82 30.80 14.96
C VAL A 487 -14.74 32.02 14.86
N ASP A 488 -16.03 31.74 14.66
CA ASP A 488 -17.10 32.73 14.75
C ASP A 488 -17.78 32.62 16.11
N PHE A 489 -17.88 33.72 16.84
CA PHE A 489 -18.58 33.80 18.12
C PHE A 489 -19.88 34.58 17.95
N PHE A 490 -20.96 34.10 18.56
CA PHE A 490 -22.28 34.74 18.56
C PHE A 490 -22.79 34.89 19.98
N VAL A 491 -23.26 36.09 20.31
CA VAL A 491 -23.87 36.42 21.60
C VAL A 491 -25.34 36.67 21.39
N TYR A 492 -26.18 36.02 22.18
CA TYR A 492 -27.63 36.16 22.12
C TYR A 492 -28.19 36.73 23.41
N GLY A 493 -29.18 37.61 23.32
CA GLY A 493 -29.82 38.27 24.46
C GLY A 493 -30.05 39.77 24.23
N PRO A 494 -30.37 40.54 25.29
CA PRO A 494 -30.70 40.05 26.63
C PRO A 494 -32.03 39.30 26.66
N VAL A 495 -32.16 38.33 27.55
CA VAL A 495 -33.46 37.75 27.93
C VAL A 495 -33.62 37.75 29.45
N SER A 496 -34.86 37.64 29.92
CA SER A 496 -35.19 37.75 31.35
C SER A 496 -34.93 36.46 32.15
N SER A 497 -34.76 35.32 31.49
CA SER A 497 -34.55 34.01 32.13
C SER A 497 -33.19 33.41 31.77
N SER A 498 -32.62 32.60 32.66
CA SER A 498 -31.41 31.81 32.40
C SER A 498 -31.63 30.63 31.44
N THR A 499 -32.85 30.46 30.91
CA THR A 499 -33.14 29.44 29.89
C THR A 499 -32.53 29.86 28.54
N PRO A 500 -31.59 29.08 27.98
CA PRO A 500 -30.94 29.38 26.71
C PRO A 500 -31.94 29.25 25.56
N THR A 501 -32.16 30.34 24.82
CA THR A 501 -33.03 30.34 23.64
C THR A 501 -32.31 30.69 22.34
N CYS A 502 -31.19 31.42 22.42
CA CYS A 502 -30.39 31.91 21.30
C CYS A 502 -31.22 32.42 20.09
N SER A 503 -32.30 33.15 20.38
CA SER A 503 -33.26 33.61 19.36
C SER A 503 -33.06 35.07 18.97
N VAL A 504 -32.39 35.86 19.81
CA VAL A 504 -32.15 37.30 19.63
C VAL A 504 -30.65 37.53 19.59
N LEU A 505 -30.09 37.81 18.40
CA LEU A 505 -28.67 38.08 18.24
C LEU A 505 -28.32 39.47 18.79
N ALA A 506 -27.41 39.52 19.76
CA ALA A 506 -26.90 40.75 20.36
C ALA A 506 -25.64 41.25 19.65
N GLN A 507 -24.67 40.36 19.39
CA GLN A 507 -23.43 40.67 18.69
C GLN A 507 -22.81 39.42 18.07
N SER A 508 -22.00 39.59 17.02
CA SER A 508 -21.18 38.53 16.41
C SER A 508 -19.73 38.99 16.25
N PHE A 509 -18.79 38.08 16.49
CA PHE A 509 -17.36 38.25 16.20
C PHE A 509 -16.94 37.15 15.22
N THR A 510 -16.83 37.49 13.94
CA THR A 510 -16.55 36.51 12.88
C THR A 510 -15.09 36.54 12.44
N GLY A 511 -14.57 35.40 12.01
CA GLY A 511 -13.23 35.29 11.42
C GLY A 511 -12.10 35.43 12.44
N VAL A 512 -12.34 35.11 13.72
CA VAL A 512 -11.28 35.16 14.74
C VAL A 512 -10.29 34.03 14.48
N SER A 513 -9.04 34.36 14.16
CA SER A 513 -8.01 33.36 13.85
C SER A 513 -7.77 32.39 15.01
N ILE A 514 -7.64 31.10 14.69
CA ILE A 514 -7.23 30.05 15.63
C ILE A 514 -6.06 29.25 15.06
N GLY A 515 -5.10 28.93 15.93
CA GLY A 515 -3.88 28.21 15.57
C GLY A 515 -2.78 29.09 14.95
N PRO A 516 -1.66 28.47 14.51
CA PRO A 516 -1.43 27.01 14.48
C PRO A 516 -1.22 26.42 15.88
N GLY A 517 -1.81 25.24 16.13
CA GLY A 517 -1.56 24.44 17.34
C GLY A 517 -1.68 22.95 17.06
N THR A 518 -0.88 22.09 17.70
CA THR A 518 -0.91 20.63 17.50
C THR A 518 -1.88 19.97 18.46
N GLY A 519 -2.90 19.31 17.94
CA GLY A 519 -3.96 18.62 18.70
C GLY A 519 -4.96 19.55 19.40
N MET A 520 -4.54 20.77 19.73
CA MET A 520 -5.37 21.77 20.40
C MET A 520 -4.93 23.19 20.03
N ALA A 521 -5.89 24.10 19.92
CA ALA A 521 -5.65 25.54 19.92
C ALA A 521 -6.84 26.28 20.55
N THR A 522 -6.62 27.55 20.91
CA THR A 522 -7.66 28.43 21.45
C THR A 522 -7.77 29.71 20.65
N ALA A 523 -8.96 30.31 20.63
CA ALA A 523 -9.23 31.64 20.11
C ALA A 523 -10.15 32.38 21.08
N THR A 524 -9.95 33.69 21.21
CA THR A 524 -10.74 34.55 22.10
C THR A 524 -11.46 35.61 21.28
N SER A 525 -12.76 35.80 21.54
CA SER A 525 -13.59 36.80 20.88
C SER A 525 -13.09 38.22 21.15
N GLY A 526 -13.63 39.20 20.41
CA GLY A 526 -13.56 40.60 20.82
C GLY A 526 -14.31 40.83 22.14
N SER A 527 -14.10 42.02 22.73
CA SER A 527 -14.79 42.44 23.95
C SER A 527 -16.27 42.76 23.65
N PHE A 528 -17.18 42.13 24.39
CA PHE A 528 -18.62 42.40 24.36
C PHE A 528 -19.02 43.25 25.57
N THR A 529 -19.60 44.42 25.31
CA THR A 529 -20.23 45.29 26.32
C THR A 529 -21.75 45.22 26.14
N PRO A 530 -22.50 44.60 27.06
CA PRO A 530 -23.95 44.47 26.96
C PRO A 530 -24.68 45.81 26.90
N SER A 531 -25.70 45.92 26.04
CA SER A 531 -26.52 47.13 25.90
C SER A 531 -27.63 47.26 26.94
N ALA A 532 -27.96 46.17 27.65
CA ALA A 532 -28.89 46.17 28.78
C ALA A 532 -28.62 45.01 29.77
N PRO A 533 -29.10 45.11 31.02
CA PRO A 533 -29.12 43.99 31.98
C PRO A 533 -29.98 42.81 31.51
N GLY A 534 -29.65 41.61 31.98
CA GLY A 534 -30.32 40.36 31.62
C GLY A 534 -29.35 39.21 31.38
N TYR A 535 -29.84 38.08 30.89
CA TYR A 535 -29.03 36.93 30.50
C TYR A 535 -28.61 37.01 29.04
N TYR A 536 -27.35 36.65 28.78
CA TYR A 536 -26.80 36.47 27.45
C TYR A 536 -26.19 35.07 27.32
N PHE A 537 -26.29 34.49 26.12
CA PHE A 537 -25.80 33.16 25.82
C PHE A 537 -24.81 33.21 24.66
N TRP A 538 -23.72 32.47 24.78
CA TRP A 538 -22.67 32.39 23.77
C TRP A 538 -22.77 31.08 22.99
N THR A 539 -22.39 31.14 21.72
CA THR A 539 -22.10 29.99 20.87
C THR A 539 -20.91 30.32 20.00
N ALA A 540 -20.16 29.30 19.58
CA ALA A 540 -19.08 29.45 18.63
C ALA A 540 -19.13 28.39 17.53
N THR A 541 -18.61 28.73 16.35
CA THR A 541 -18.41 27.80 15.24
C THR A 541 -16.98 27.85 14.77
N TYR A 542 -16.31 26.71 14.79
CA TYR A 542 -14.98 26.53 14.20
C TYR A 542 -15.08 26.27 12.70
N HIS A 543 -14.32 27.02 11.92
CA HIS A 543 -14.15 26.88 10.48
C HIS A 543 -12.70 26.47 10.17
N PRO A 544 -12.42 25.18 9.90
CA PRO A 544 -11.07 24.72 9.60
C PRO A 544 -10.55 25.29 8.28
N ALA A 545 -9.24 25.51 8.18
CA ALA A 545 -8.59 25.97 6.95
C ALA A 545 -8.60 24.90 5.84
N GLY A 546 -8.78 23.63 6.20
CA GLY A 546 -8.94 22.50 5.28
C GLY A 546 -9.15 21.19 6.04
N VAL A 547 -9.30 20.07 5.31
CA VAL A 547 -9.59 18.75 5.90
C VAL A 547 -8.51 18.26 6.87
N ALA A 548 -7.25 18.67 6.66
CA ALA A 548 -6.14 18.36 7.56
C ALA A 548 -6.24 19.06 8.93
N ASN A 549 -7.14 20.03 9.06
CA ASN A 549 -7.41 20.77 10.29
C ASN A 549 -8.73 20.35 10.95
N GLY A 550 -9.34 19.26 10.48
CA GLY A 550 -10.59 18.74 11.02
C GLY A 550 -11.82 19.21 10.26
N SER A 551 -12.96 19.24 10.94
CA SER A 551 -14.30 19.53 10.40
C SER A 551 -14.93 20.73 11.08
N THR A 552 -15.84 21.40 10.37
CA THR A 552 -16.66 22.46 10.96
C THR A 552 -17.49 21.91 12.11
N LYS A 553 -17.39 22.57 13.27
CA LYS A 553 -18.14 22.20 14.48
C LYS A 553 -18.61 23.45 15.21
N SER A 554 -19.81 23.37 15.75
CA SER A 554 -20.43 24.43 16.54
C SER A 554 -20.72 23.94 17.94
N THR A 555 -20.58 24.83 18.92
CA THR A 555 -21.16 24.63 20.25
C THR A 555 -22.68 24.80 20.20
N THR A 556 -23.37 24.31 21.21
CA THR A 556 -24.84 24.44 21.31
C THR A 556 -25.24 25.57 22.24
N CYS A 557 -26.43 26.13 22.00
CA CYS A 557 -26.97 27.18 22.85
C CYS A 557 -27.14 26.69 24.30
N GLY A 558 -26.52 27.37 25.25
CA GLY A 558 -26.60 27.00 26.66
C GLY A 558 -25.58 25.94 27.09
N ASP A 559 -24.51 25.75 26.32
CA ASP A 559 -23.37 24.95 26.76
C ASP A 559 -22.83 25.44 28.11
N THR A 560 -22.22 24.51 28.86
CA THR A 560 -21.69 24.83 30.19
C THR A 560 -20.61 25.90 30.08
N GLY A 561 -20.72 26.97 30.87
CA GLY A 561 -19.79 28.09 30.81
C GLY A 561 -20.20 29.21 29.86
N GLU A 562 -21.30 29.06 29.11
CA GLU A 562 -21.71 30.00 28.05
C GLU A 562 -22.84 30.95 28.44
N THR A 563 -23.14 31.06 29.73
CA THR A 563 -24.18 31.96 30.25
C THR A 563 -23.56 33.13 30.99
N LEU A 564 -23.89 34.33 30.54
CA LEU A 564 -23.53 35.60 31.16
C LEU A 564 -24.77 36.24 31.80
N LEU A 565 -24.71 36.52 33.10
CA LEU A 565 -25.66 37.39 33.77
C LEU A 565 -25.12 38.83 33.84
N VAL A 566 -25.90 39.79 33.35
CA VAL A 566 -25.61 41.22 33.47
C VAL A 566 -26.53 41.82 34.52
N SER A 567 -26.00 42.08 35.71
CA SER A 567 -26.75 42.68 36.81
C SER A 567 -26.94 44.19 36.61
N SER A 568 -28.08 44.68 37.07
CA SER A 568 -28.40 46.11 37.09
C SER A 568 -27.46 46.88 38.03
N ILE A 569 -27.15 48.15 37.72
CA ILE A 569 -26.39 49.02 38.63
C ILE A 569 -27.25 50.21 39.05
N PRO A 570 -27.65 50.27 40.33
CA PRO A 570 -28.05 51.51 40.97
C PRO A 570 -26.82 52.40 41.19
N LYS A 571 -26.97 53.71 40.95
CA LYS A 571 -25.89 54.70 41.05
C LYS A 571 -26.36 55.94 41.80
N ILE A 572 -25.49 56.52 42.61
CA ILE A 572 -25.71 57.84 43.21
C ILE A 572 -25.64 58.89 42.09
N THR A 573 -26.75 59.56 41.82
CA THR A 573 -26.88 60.56 40.75
C THR A 573 -26.84 61.99 41.25
N ALA A 574 -27.20 62.22 42.52
CA ALA A 574 -27.11 63.52 43.14
C ALA A 574 -26.76 63.42 44.61
N PHE A 575 -25.95 64.37 45.06
CA PHE A 575 -25.73 64.68 46.47
C PHE A 575 -25.94 66.18 46.67
N SER A 576 -26.71 66.55 47.70
CA SER A 576 -26.88 67.94 48.10
C SER A 576 -26.82 68.07 49.62
N PHE A 577 -26.39 69.24 50.09
CA PHE A 577 -26.56 69.60 51.49
C PHE A 577 -27.02 71.05 51.61
N THR A 578 -27.80 71.30 52.67
CA THR A 578 -28.19 72.66 53.09
C THR A 578 -27.71 72.86 54.51
N ASN A 579 -26.99 73.94 54.77
CA ASN A 579 -26.53 74.30 56.11
C ASN A 579 -27.13 75.67 56.49
N THR A 580 -27.85 75.72 57.61
CA THR A 580 -28.48 76.92 58.14
C THR A 580 -27.89 77.20 59.53
N PRO A 581 -27.01 78.23 59.68
CA PRO A 581 -26.51 78.64 60.99
C PRO A 581 -27.63 79.09 61.92
N ASP A 582 -27.48 78.87 63.23
CA ASP A 582 -28.47 79.31 64.20
C ASP A 582 -28.57 80.84 64.24
N ASN A 583 -29.79 81.38 64.27
CA ASN A 583 -30.07 82.82 64.21
C ASN A 583 -29.47 83.52 62.97
N ASN A 584 -29.18 82.77 61.90
CA ASN A 584 -28.52 83.25 60.68
C ASN A 584 -27.11 83.82 60.93
N ASP A 585 -26.45 83.43 62.03
CA ASP A 585 -25.10 83.89 62.39
C ASP A 585 -24.06 82.76 62.17
N PRO A 586 -23.31 82.79 61.06
CA PRO A 586 -22.32 81.77 60.75
C PRO A 586 -21.12 81.76 61.73
N THR A 587 -20.92 82.82 62.51
CA THR A 587 -19.76 82.96 63.40
C THR A 587 -19.89 82.16 64.70
N ARG A 588 -21.08 81.67 65.03
CA ARG A 588 -21.36 80.96 66.29
C ARG A 588 -20.92 79.50 66.30
N GLY A 589 -20.59 78.94 65.14
CA GLY A 589 -20.16 77.55 65.02
C GLY A 589 -21.26 76.52 65.29
N THR A 590 -22.53 76.93 65.33
CA THR A 590 -23.70 76.06 65.51
C THR A 590 -24.71 76.23 64.38
N GLY A 591 -25.44 75.18 64.04
CA GLY A 591 -26.44 75.23 62.97
C GLY A 591 -27.11 73.90 62.70
N THR A 592 -28.02 73.91 61.73
CA THR A 592 -28.71 72.71 61.22
C THR A 592 -28.23 72.40 59.81
N VAL A 593 -27.78 71.16 59.58
CA VAL A 593 -27.43 70.64 58.26
C VAL A 593 -28.40 69.54 57.84
N THR A 594 -28.85 69.58 56.58
CA THR A 594 -29.57 68.47 55.94
C THR A 594 -28.78 67.96 54.75
N TYR A 595 -28.39 66.69 54.78
CA TYR A 595 -27.79 65.98 53.66
C TYR A 595 -28.86 65.20 52.90
N SER A 596 -28.83 65.21 51.57
CA SER A 596 -29.72 64.43 50.71
C SER A 596 -28.94 63.71 49.62
N VAL A 597 -29.17 62.40 49.46
CA VAL A 597 -28.55 61.57 48.43
C VAL A 597 -29.62 60.92 47.56
N THR A 598 -29.48 61.02 46.24
CA THR A 598 -30.38 60.38 45.28
C THR A 598 -29.67 59.24 44.57
N ILE A 599 -30.31 58.07 44.55
CA ILE A 599 -29.85 56.85 43.89
C ILE A 599 -30.81 56.54 42.74
N HIS A 600 -30.30 56.46 41.52
CA HIS A 600 -31.04 56.04 40.33
C HIS A 600 -30.76 54.57 40.02
N ASN A 601 -31.78 53.79 39.66
CA ASN A 601 -31.61 52.43 39.17
C ASN A 601 -31.57 52.41 37.63
N TYR A 602 -30.37 52.34 37.06
CA TYR A 602 -30.17 52.19 35.60
C TYR A 602 -30.52 50.79 35.08
N GLY A 603 -31.02 49.92 35.95
CA GLY A 603 -31.49 48.58 35.63
C GLY A 603 -32.82 48.52 34.90
N THR A 604 -33.10 47.35 34.33
CA THR A 604 -34.40 46.98 33.74
C THR A 604 -35.33 46.28 34.74
N SER A 605 -34.84 45.98 35.94
CA SER A 605 -35.59 45.32 37.01
C SER A 605 -35.45 46.07 38.33
N ALA A 606 -36.43 45.89 39.22
CA ALA A 606 -36.38 46.47 40.55
C ALA A 606 -35.22 45.84 41.36
N VAL A 607 -34.54 46.67 42.15
CA VAL A 607 -33.55 46.22 43.14
C VAL A 607 -34.07 46.51 44.55
N THR A 608 -33.50 45.88 45.56
CA THR A 608 -33.70 46.25 46.97
C THR A 608 -32.47 47.01 47.45
N LEU A 609 -32.64 48.24 47.92
CA LEU A 609 -31.56 49.03 48.51
C LEU A 609 -31.34 48.61 49.98
N SER A 610 -30.10 48.66 50.41
CA SER A 610 -29.66 48.47 51.80
C SER A 610 -28.49 49.40 52.13
N GLY A 611 -28.16 49.58 53.40
CA GLY A 611 -27.01 50.37 53.83
C GLY A 611 -27.37 51.52 54.77
N MET A 612 -26.48 52.50 54.88
CA MET A 612 -26.58 53.57 55.88
C MET A 612 -26.07 54.92 55.34
N LEU A 613 -26.72 56.00 55.77
CA LEU A 613 -26.23 57.39 55.70
C LEU A 613 -25.90 57.85 57.11
N THR A 614 -24.62 58.06 57.39
CA THR A 614 -24.10 58.45 58.71
C THR A 614 -23.60 59.88 58.66
N VAL A 615 -23.88 60.69 59.69
CA VAL A 615 -23.28 62.02 59.84
C VAL A 615 -22.38 62.04 61.06
N ASP A 616 -21.10 62.33 60.87
CA ASP A 616 -20.10 62.41 61.94
C ASP A 616 -19.14 63.58 61.70
N GLY A 617 -18.15 63.77 62.56
CA GLY A 617 -17.22 64.87 62.43
C GLY A 617 -16.42 65.10 63.70
N THR A 618 -15.54 66.10 63.67
CA THR A 618 -14.88 66.56 64.91
C THR A 618 -15.80 67.45 65.74
N ALA A 619 -16.79 68.10 65.12
CA ALA A 619 -17.86 68.83 65.81
C ALA A 619 -18.86 67.88 66.48
N SER A 620 -19.53 68.36 67.54
CA SER A 620 -20.62 67.60 68.16
C SER A 620 -21.85 67.63 67.26
N VAL A 621 -22.34 66.46 66.87
CA VAL A 621 -23.49 66.31 65.95
C VAL A 621 -24.62 65.56 66.66
N THR A 622 -25.86 66.01 66.48
CA THR A 622 -27.06 65.32 66.97
C THR A 622 -28.12 65.28 65.87
N CYS A 623 -28.64 64.10 65.56
CA CYS A 623 -29.65 63.90 64.52
C CYS A 623 -30.97 63.42 65.15
N PRO A 624 -32.06 64.22 65.13
CA PRO A 624 -33.31 63.87 65.79
C PRO A 624 -33.96 62.58 65.29
N SER A 625 -33.75 62.24 64.01
CA SER A 625 -34.28 61.02 63.38
C SER A 625 -33.41 59.78 63.60
N GLY A 626 -32.38 59.85 64.44
CA GLY A 626 -31.37 58.80 64.61
C GLY A 626 -30.22 58.91 63.61
N ASN A 627 -29.05 58.41 64.02
CA ASN A 627 -27.81 58.41 63.25
C ASN A 627 -27.05 57.11 63.55
N PRO A 628 -26.83 56.21 62.58
CA PRO A 628 -27.05 56.37 61.14
C PRO A 628 -28.52 56.26 60.69
N LYS A 629 -28.86 56.84 59.53
CA LYS A 629 -30.12 56.59 58.82
C LYS A 629 -30.01 55.36 57.92
N THR A 630 -30.83 54.34 58.14
CA THR A 630 -30.88 53.14 57.30
C THR A 630 -31.46 53.43 55.92
N LEU A 631 -30.79 52.94 54.88
CA LEU A 631 -31.27 52.88 53.50
C LEU A 631 -32.00 51.55 53.34
N SER A 632 -33.28 51.56 52.98
CA SER A 632 -34.05 50.33 52.71
C SER A 632 -35.19 50.59 51.75
N GLY A 633 -35.61 49.57 51.01
CA GLY A 633 -36.79 49.62 50.13
C GLY A 633 -36.49 49.13 48.71
N SER A 634 -37.55 48.82 47.96
CA SER A 634 -37.43 48.46 46.55
C SER A 634 -37.28 49.73 45.71
N LEU A 635 -36.28 49.77 44.84
CA LEU A 635 -36.08 50.80 43.83
C LEU A 635 -36.39 50.21 42.44
N PRO A 636 -37.54 50.57 41.82
CA PRO A 636 -37.91 50.08 40.51
C PRO A 636 -36.92 50.48 39.41
N ALA A 637 -36.98 49.77 38.29
CA ALA A 637 -36.21 50.07 37.09
C ALA A 637 -36.44 51.51 36.59
N GLY A 638 -35.36 52.24 36.27
CA GLY A 638 -35.42 53.60 35.74
C GLY A 638 -35.93 54.67 36.71
N GLN A 639 -36.03 54.35 38.01
CA GLN A 639 -36.54 55.27 39.04
C GLN A 639 -35.43 55.77 39.97
N ASP A 640 -35.74 56.84 40.70
CA ASP A 640 -34.91 57.45 41.75
C ASP A 640 -35.43 57.14 43.15
N ALA A 641 -34.52 56.94 44.11
CA ALA A 641 -34.78 56.98 45.54
C ALA A 641 -33.90 58.03 46.22
N THR A 642 -34.51 58.96 46.96
CA THR A 642 -33.81 60.02 47.69
C THR A 642 -33.87 59.79 49.20
N PHE A 643 -32.70 59.87 49.85
CA PHE A 643 -32.54 59.69 51.29
C PHE A 643 -31.95 60.96 51.92
N SER A 644 -32.69 61.57 52.84
CA SER A 644 -32.24 62.78 53.56
C SER A 644 -32.06 62.57 55.07
N LEU A 645 -30.98 63.11 55.65
CA LEU A 645 -30.72 63.10 57.09
C LEU A 645 -30.40 64.53 57.57
N THR A 646 -31.20 65.01 58.52
CA THR A 646 -31.06 66.34 59.13
C THR A 646 -30.47 66.21 60.53
N CYS A 647 -29.42 66.98 60.80
CA CYS A 647 -28.70 66.99 62.08
C CYS A 647 -28.38 68.43 62.49
N THR A 648 -28.32 68.68 63.79
CA THR A 648 -27.75 69.90 64.36
C THR A 648 -26.29 69.66 64.72
N TYR A 649 -25.45 70.69 64.59
CA TYR A 649 -24.05 70.64 65.00
C TYR A 649 -23.66 71.80 65.91
N ILE A 650 -22.66 71.56 66.76
CA ILE A 650 -22.01 72.57 67.61
C ILE A 650 -20.50 72.33 67.55
N GLY A 651 -19.73 73.34 67.14
CA GLY A 651 -18.28 73.25 67.04
C GLY A 651 -17.59 74.61 66.94
N THR A 652 -16.28 74.60 66.77
CA THR A 652 -15.43 75.80 66.59
C THR A 652 -14.81 75.82 65.20
N SER A 653 -14.21 76.97 64.81
CA SER A 653 -13.44 77.08 63.56
C SER A 653 -12.47 75.90 63.36
N GLY A 654 -12.47 75.32 62.17
CA GLY A 654 -11.61 74.19 61.80
C GLY A 654 -12.19 72.80 62.08
N GLN A 655 -13.26 72.68 62.87
CA GLN A 655 -13.94 71.40 63.07
C GLN A 655 -14.81 71.02 61.86
N THR A 656 -15.01 69.74 61.62
CA THR A 656 -15.71 69.20 60.44
C THR A 656 -17.05 68.58 60.80
N VAL A 657 -17.96 68.60 59.83
CA VAL A 657 -19.18 67.79 59.80
C VAL A 657 -19.23 67.09 58.45
N SER A 658 -19.33 65.78 58.47
CA SER A 658 -19.19 64.87 57.34
C SER A 658 -20.39 63.95 57.24
N ALA A 659 -20.90 63.73 56.03
CA ALA A 659 -21.89 62.70 55.75
C ALA A 659 -21.25 61.59 54.91
N THR A 660 -21.25 60.38 55.44
CA THR A 660 -20.78 59.18 54.74
C THR A 660 -21.97 58.34 54.33
N ILE A 661 -22.15 58.11 53.03
CA ILE A 661 -23.10 57.14 52.51
C ILE A 661 -22.39 55.83 52.22
N ASN A 662 -22.95 54.73 52.74
CA ASN A 662 -22.59 53.36 52.40
C ASN A 662 -23.87 52.62 51.95
N ALA A 663 -24.15 52.68 50.66
CA ALA A 663 -25.32 52.09 50.00
C ALA A 663 -24.96 50.82 49.23
N MET A 664 -25.78 49.79 49.41
CA MET A 664 -25.75 48.51 48.74
C MET A 664 -27.09 48.25 48.05
N PHE A 665 -27.11 47.34 47.09
CA PHE A 665 -28.32 46.85 46.45
C PHE A 665 -28.33 45.33 46.35
N THR A 666 -29.51 44.76 46.20
CA THR A 666 -29.76 43.34 45.92
C THR A 666 -30.71 43.25 44.73
N ASP A 667 -30.32 42.57 43.65
CA ASP A 667 -31.21 42.37 42.50
C ASP A 667 -32.19 41.20 42.70
N GLN A 668 -33.08 40.97 41.73
CA GLN A 668 -34.08 39.89 41.77
C GLN A 668 -33.46 38.47 41.79
N ASN A 669 -32.19 38.35 41.44
CA ASN A 669 -31.44 37.10 41.44
C ASN A 669 -30.63 36.92 42.73
N ASN A 670 -30.90 37.73 43.77
CA ASN A 670 -30.16 37.77 45.05
C ASN A 670 -28.68 38.13 44.92
N VAL A 671 -28.25 38.74 43.81
CA VAL A 671 -26.88 39.25 43.68
C VAL A 671 -26.80 40.58 44.42
N THR A 672 -25.84 40.70 45.34
CA THR A 672 -25.61 41.91 46.13
C THR A 672 -24.40 42.68 45.63
N GLY A 673 -24.50 44.01 45.60
CA GLY A 673 -23.42 44.89 45.14
C GLY A 673 -23.48 46.27 45.77
N ALA A 674 -22.36 47.00 45.75
CA ALA A 674 -22.34 48.40 46.16
C ALA A 674 -23.04 49.27 45.10
N VAL A 675 -23.86 50.22 45.55
CA VAL A 675 -24.39 51.26 44.66
C VAL A 675 -23.20 52.04 44.09
N SER A 676 -23.18 52.27 42.79
CA SER A 676 -22.07 53.01 42.16
C SER A 676 -21.96 54.42 42.76
N GLY A 677 -20.74 54.78 43.18
CA GLY A 677 -20.48 56.00 43.95
C GLY A 677 -20.53 55.82 45.47
N SER A 678 -20.74 54.61 45.97
CA SER A 678 -20.68 54.27 47.40
C SER A 678 -19.46 53.38 47.72
N PRO A 679 -18.78 53.55 48.87
CA PRO A 679 -19.01 54.61 49.85
C PRO A 679 -18.44 55.96 49.39
N THR A 680 -19.10 57.06 49.75
CA THR A 680 -18.56 58.42 49.57
C THR A 680 -18.84 59.26 50.80
N THR A 681 -17.88 60.10 51.16
CA THR A 681 -17.98 61.05 52.28
C THR A 681 -17.95 62.48 51.77
N TYR A 682 -18.87 63.30 52.26
CA TYR A 682 -18.94 64.73 51.97
C TYR A 682 -18.76 65.52 53.25
N THR A 683 -17.73 66.35 53.28
CA THR A 683 -17.33 67.11 54.48
C THR A 683 -17.42 68.60 54.22
N PHE A 684 -17.93 69.34 55.20
CA PHE A 684 -17.66 70.77 55.31
C PHE A 684 -16.94 71.08 56.62
N THR A 685 -16.20 72.18 56.61
CA THR A 685 -15.46 72.69 57.77
C THR A 685 -16.17 73.92 58.31
N ILE A 686 -16.40 73.95 59.62
CA ILE A 686 -16.93 75.10 60.32
C ILE A 686 -15.89 76.24 60.23
N GLN A 687 -16.32 77.41 59.77
CA GLN A 687 -15.52 78.63 59.74
C GLN A 687 -16.20 79.64 60.65
N THR A 688 -15.57 79.95 61.78
CA THR A 688 -15.96 81.06 62.64
C THR A 688 -14.94 82.18 62.49
N THR A 689 -15.39 83.42 62.33
CA THR A 689 -14.51 84.61 62.28
C THR A 689 -13.99 84.99 63.65
#